data_AF-A0A671US43-F1
#
_entry.id   AF-A0A671US43-F1
#
_cell.length_a   1.000
_cell.length_b   1.000
_cell.length_c   1.000
_cell.angle_alpha   90.00
_cell.angle_beta   90.00
_cell.angle_gamma   90.00
#
_symmetry.space_group_name_H-M   'P 1'
#
loop_
_entity.id
_entity.type
_entity.pdbx_description
1 polymer ?
#
loop_
_entity_poly.entity_id
_entity_poly.type
_entity_poly.pdbx_seq_one_letter_code
_entity_poly.pdbx_strand_id
1 'polypeptide(L)'
;YLCPSFFEVIDPEVALKACQEVLLKVQLQNREVSGKDGDKQGCTSQRDPRPSARPESSLMPSASSSSSSKQSWLLRLFESKLFDVSMAISYLYKSKEPGVQAYIGNRLFSFLDSEVDFYLPQLLNMYVHMDTEVGDAIRPYLIHRCRGSITFSLLTAWLLGAYSSDMHISTQRHSRGTKLRKLILSDELKPELKSDAEVFVSPSRRTHQRSKSDATTASSGPGSGLRRTGSNPKVEAVHEEPDRLRPQREFVKSLLCIGKRLATLPTKEQKTQRLISELSLLNHKLPARVWLPTAEHQHHVCRIPHTQAVVLNSKDKAEAQTSSSDNISQFSVDSITSLESKEPVFIAAGDIRRRLSENLAHTPTTFRRDPEDPSAVALKEPWEEKVRRIREASPYGHLLNWRLLSVIVKCGDDLRQELLAYQVLRQLQSIWQQERVPLWIKPYKILVMSSDSGMIEPVLNAVSLHQVRKQSQLSLLDYFLQEHGSFTTEAFLTAQRNFVQSCAGYSLICYLLQVKDRHNGNILLDSEGHIIHIDFGFILSSSPRNLGFETSAFKLTSEFVDVMGGLDGDMFIYYKMLMLQGLIAARKHMEKVLQIVEIMQQGSHLPCFHGSSTIRGLKERFHMSLTEEQLQLLVEQLVDGSMRSITTKLYDSFQYVTNGIM
;
A
#
# COMPACT_ATOMS: atom_id res chain seq x y z
N TYR A 1 0.26 -28.92 19.89
CA TYR A 1 0.23 -28.67 21.35
C TYR A 1 0.95 -27.35 21.62
N LEU A 2 0.19 -26.31 21.94
CA LEU A 2 0.67 -24.95 22.21
C LEU A 2 0.88 -24.80 23.72
N CYS A 3 2.06 -24.33 24.15
CA CYS A 3 2.32 -23.96 25.54
C CYS A 3 1.98 -22.47 25.73
N PRO A 4 1.14 -22.09 26.72
CA PRO A 4 0.71 -20.73 26.98
C PRO A 4 1.52 -20.11 28.13
N SER A 5 2.39 -19.15 27.85
CA SER A 5 2.93 -18.30 28.92
C SER A 5 3.60 -17.08 28.31
N PHE A 6 2.84 -15.99 28.20
CA PHE A 6 3.20 -14.58 28.41
C PHE A 6 2.03 -13.72 27.90
N PHE A 7 0.87 -13.89 28.54
CA PHE A 7 -0.27 -13.00 28.43
C PHE A 7 -0.24 -12.06 29.64
N GLU A 8 0.37 -10.89 29.51
CA GLU A 8 -0.18 -9.70 30.18
C GLU A 8 -1.07 -9.00 29.15
N VAL A 9 -2.16 -9.68 28.81
CA VAL A 9 -3.29 -9.14 28.07
C VAL A 9 -4.33 -8.79 29.13
N ILE A 10 -4.95 -7.62 29.01
CA ILE A 10 -6.08 -7.22 29.84
C ILE A 10 -7.06 -8.41 29.90
N ASP A 11 -7.36 -8.83 31.12
CA ASP A 11 -8.17 -10.01 31.41
C ASP A 11 -9.46 -10.00 30.55
N PRO A 12 -9.70 -11.03 29.73
CA PRO A 12 -10.89 -11.10 28.88
C PRO A 12 -12.19 -11.02 29.69
N GLU A 13 -12.20 -11.41 30.96
CA GLU A 13 -13.34 -11.16 31.86
C GLU A 13 -13.49 -9.69 32.23
N VAL A 14 -12.38 -8.95 32.37
CA VAL A 14 -12.40 -7.50 32.61
C VAL A 14 -12.87 -6.75 31.36
N ALA A 15 -12.43 -7.17 30.16
CA ALA A 15 -12.92 -6.62 28.90
C ALA A 15 -14.42 -6.94 28.67
N LEU A 16 -14.86 -8.15 29.02
CA LEU A 16 -16.27 -8.56 28.96
C LEU A 16 -17.13 -7.81 29.97
N LYS A 17 -16.64 -7.63 31.21
CA LYS A 17 -17.32 -6.84 32.26
C LYS A 17 -17.42 -5.36 31.88
N ALA A 18 -16.36 -4.78 31.34
CA ALA A 18 -16.37 -3.41 30.83
C ALA A 18 -17.40 -3.25 29.68
N CYS A 19 -17.47 -4.20 28.76
CA CYS A 19 -18.50 -4.22 27.72
C CYS A 19 -19.93 -4.32 28.32
N GLN A 20 -20.13 -5.14 29.35
CA GLN A 20 -21.42 -5.29 30.03
C GLN A 20 -21.82 -4.02 30.82
N GLU A 21 -20.87 -3.33 31.43
CA GLU A 21 -21.09 -2.13 32.24
C GLU A 21 -21.46 -0.92 31.37
N VAL A 22 -20.82 -0.78 30.21
CA VAL A 22 -21.17 0.21 29.17
C VAL A 22 -22.58 -0.04 28.64
N LEU A 23 -22.97 -1.30 28.42
CA LEU A 23 -24.31 -1.66 27.97
C LEU A 23 -25.40 -1.32 28.99
N LEU A 24 -25.07 -1.39 30.29
CA LEU A 24 -26.00 -1.03 31.37
C LEU A 24 -26.22 0.48 31.43
N LYS A 25 -25.17 1.28 31.18
CA LYS A 25 -25.27 2.76 31.10
C LYS A 25 -26.04 3.23 29.87
N VAL A 26 -25.85 2.58 28.71
CA VAL A 26 -26.62 2.88 27.48
C VAL A 26 -28.10 2.51 27.63
N GLN A 27 -28.42 1.41 28.32
CA GLN A 27 -29.81 1.03 28.61
C GLN A 27 -30.50 1.98 29.61
N LEU A 28 -29.76 2.54 30.57
CA LEU A 28 -30.27 3.53 31.52
C LEU A 28 -30.52 4.89 30.85
N GLN A 29 -29.61 5.36 29.99
CA GLN A 29 -29.80 6.60 29.23
C GLN A 29 -30.98 6.53 28.24
N ASN A 30 -31.19 5.37 27.60
CA ASN A 30 -32.34 5.19 26.71
C ASN A 30 -33.69 5.08 27.44
N ARG A 31 -33.69 4.80 28.76
CA ARG A 31 -34.91 4.80 29.58
C ARG A 31 -35.31 6.19 30.09
N GLU A 32 -34.34 7.09 30.28
CA GLU A 32 -34.63 8.48 30.69
C GLU A 32 -35.13 9.35 29.54
N VAL A 33 -34.80 9.00 28.29
CA VAL A 33 -35.24 9.73 27.08
C VAL A 33 -36.66 9.31 26.64
N SER A 34 -37.15 8.12 27.00
CA SER A 34 -38.51 7.67 26.67
C SER A 34 -39.59 8.09 27.68
N GLY A 35 -39.26 9.01 28.61
CA GLY A 35 -40.08 9.31 29.78
C GLY A 35 -40.61 10.75 29.87
N LYS A 36 -40.69 11.51 28.78
CA LYS A 36 -41.38 12.83 28.76
C LYS A 36 -41.91 13.13 27.36
N ASP A 37 -43.20 12.84 27.12
CA ASP A 37 -44.14 13.71 26.36
C ASP A 37 -45.55 13.09 26.24
N GLY A 38 -46.57 13.86 26.65
CA GLY A 38 -48.01 13.81 26.28
C GLY A 38 -48.86 12.64 26.82
N ASP A 39 -50.10 12.78 27.28
CA ASP A 39 -51.01 13.92 27.29
C ASP A 39 -52.23 13.68 28.22
N LYS A 40 -52.95 14.76 28.55
CA LYS A 40 -54.14 14.84 29.40
C LYS A 40 -55.43 14.42 28.67
N GLN A 41 -56.34 13.74 29.39
CA GLN A 41 -57.83 13.72 29.33
C GLN A 41 -58.31 12.31 29.77
N GLY A 42 -59.35 12.06 30.58
CA GLY A 42 -60.28 12.84 31.38
C GLY A 42 -61.23 11.84 32.08
N CYS A 43 -61.56 12.12 33.34
CA CYS A 43 -62.72 11.75 34.16
C CYS A 43 -63.29 10.30 34.29
N THR A 44 -63.67 10.02 35.55
CA THR A 44 -64.73 9.12 36.08
C THR A 44 -64.42 7.66 36.50
N SER A 45 -64.31 7.49 37.83
CA SER A 45 -65.12 6.59 38.68
C SER A 45 -64.87 5.08 38.70
N GLN A 46 -64.30 4.55 39.79
CA GLN A 46 -65.00 3.78 40.86
C GLN A 46 -64.05 2.82 41.66
N ARG A 47 -64.02 3.07 42.98
CA ARG A 47 -64.06 2.16 44.15
C ARG A 47 -63.08 0.96 44.30
N ASP A 48 -62.31 1.06 45.38
CA ASP A 48 -61.76 0.03 46.32
C ASP A 48 -62.69 -1.17 46.65
N PRO A 49 -62.26 -2.25 47.38
CA PRO A 49 -61.07 -2.40 48.24
C PRO A 49 -60.32 -3.76 48.18
N ARG A 50 -59.17 -3.82 48.91
CA ARG A 50 -58.51 -5.06 49.41
C ARG A 50 -59.46 -5.88 50.33
N PRO A 51 -59.15 -7.16 50.65
CA PRO A 51 -58.30 -7.42 51.82
C PRO A 51 -57.39 -8.67 51.76
N SER A 52 -56.46 -8.65 52.73
CA SER A 52 -55.55 -9.66 53.30
C SER A 52 -55.98 -11.14 53.34
N ALA A 53 -55.00 -12.05 53.20
CA ALA A 53 -54.53 -12.97 54.28
C ALA A 53 -53.52 -14.01 53.76
N ARG A 54 -52.44 -14.22 54.53
CA ARG A 54 -51.55 -15.42 54.56
C ARG A 54 -52.21 -16.51 55.43
N PRO A 55 -51.62 -17.71 55.67
CA PRO A 55 -50.49 -18.41 55.03
C PRO A 55 -50.85 -19.87 54.64
N GLU A 56 -49.99 -20.59 53.91
CA GLU A 56 -49.49 -21.91 54.35
C GLU A 56 -48.51 -22.54 53.36
N SER A 57 -47.52 -23.20 53.94
CA SER A 57 -46.36 -23.84 53.35
C SER A 57 -46.70 -25.17 52.67
N SER A 58 -46.18 -25.39 51.46
CA SER A 58 -45.81 -26.73 51.01
C SER A 58 -44.67 -26.65 49.98
N LEU A 59 -43.74 -27.58 50.14
CA LEU A 59 -42.44 -27.71 49.49
C LEU A 59 -42.53 -27.94 47.97
N MET A 60 -41.48 -27.56 47.21
CA MET A 60 -40.83 -28.23 46.06
C MET A 60 -39.97 -27.21 45.24
N PRO A 61 -39.01 -27.63 44.39
CA PRO A 61 -37.58 -27.42 44.63
C PRO A 61 -36.96 -26.29 43.79
N SER A 62 -35.72 -25.96 44.15
CA SER A 62 -34.80 -25.03 43.48
C SER A 62 -34.76 -25.21 41.96
N ALA A 63 -35.41 -24.29 41.24
CA ALA A 63 -35.09 -24.02 39.85
C ALA A 63 -33.84 -23.13 39.81
N SER A 64 -32.72 -23.73 39.45
CA SER A 64 -31.57 -23.04 38.88
C SER A 64 -32.07 -22.16 37.72
N SER A 65 -32.14 -20.85 37.95
CA SER A 65 -32.30 -19.91 36.84
C SER A 65 -31.01 -19.94 36.04
N SER A 66 -31.04 -20.73 34.97
CA SER A 66 -30.09 -20.67 33.87
C SER A 66 -29.97 -19.21 33.42
N SER A 67 -28.87 -18.55 33.75
CA SER A 67 -28.54 -17.20 33.31
C SER A 67 -28.07 -17.15 31.84
N SER A 68 -28.40 -18.17 31.03
CA SER A 68 -28.14 -18.14 29.60
C SER A 68 -29.27 -17.39 28.89
N SER A 69 -28.99 -16.15 28.43
CA SER A 69 -29.51 -15.55 27.18
C SER A 69 -29.70 -14.03 27.24
N LYS A 70 -28.62 -13.26 27.41
CA LYS A 70 -28.60 -11.85 26.95
C LYS A 70 -27.25 -11.46 26.34
N GLN A 71 -26.74 -12.23 25.38
CA GLN A 71 -25.71 -11.67 24.48
C GLN A 71 -26.33 -10.49 23.73
N SER A 72 -25.72 -9.31 23.88
CA SER A 72 -26.10 -8.06 23.21
C SER A 72 -26.07 -8.23 21.69
N TRP A 73 -26.96 -7.54 20.97
CA TRP A 73 -27.01 -7.56 19.50
C TRP A 73 -25.65 -7.18 18.87
N LEU A 74 -24.90 -6.27 19.49
CA LEU A 74 -23.57 -5.89 19.01
C LEU A 74 -22.55 -7.03 19.14
N LEU A 75 -22.58 -7.77 20.24
CA LEU A 75 -21.73 -8.94 20.42
C LEU A 75 -22.11 -10.05 19.44
N ARG A 76 -23.41 -10.27 19.20
CA ARG A 76 -23.86 -11.21 18.15
C ARG A 76 -23.36 -10.82 16.78
N LEU A 77 -23.32 -9.52 16.46
CA LEU A 77 -22.76 -9.03 15.20
C LEU A 77 -21.27 -9.36 15.11
N PHE A 78 -20.49 -9.03 16.14
CA PHE A 78 -19.03 -9.25 16.18
C PHE A 78 -18.64 -10.74 16.13
N GLU A 79 -19.49 -11.61 16.67
CA GLU A 79 -19.33 -13.07 16.64
C GLU A 79 -19.91 -13.70 15.36
N SER A 80 -20.60 -12.93 14.52
CA SER A 80 -21.22 -13.44 13.30
C SER A 80 -20.21 -13.66 12.16
N LYS A 81 -20.57 -14.53 11.22
CA LYS A 81 -19.82 -14.73 9.96
C LYS A 81 -19.87 -13.54 9.00
N LEU A 82 -20.75 -12.57 9.27
CA LEU A 82 -20.87 -11.34 8.46
C LEU A 82 -19.83 -10.29 8.88
N PHE A 83 -19.18 -10.48 10.02
CA PHE A 83 -18.22 -9.53 10.56
C PHE A 83 -16.86 -9.67 9.86
N ASP A 84 -16.62 -8.79 8.89
CA ASP A 84 -15.37 -8.74 8.13
C ASP A 84 -14.38 -7.70 8.69
N VAL A 85 -13.15 -7.69 8.15
CA VAL A 85 -12.10 -6.74 8.56
C VAL A 85 -12.55 -5.29 8.35
N SER A 86 -13.27 -5.00 7.26
CA SER A 86 -13.78 -3.65 6.99
C SER A 86 -14.70 -3.18 8.12
N MET A 87 -15.64 -4.02 8.57
CA MET A 87 -16.48 -3.70 9.71
C MET A 87 -15.66 -3.48 10.99
N ALA A 88 -14.69 -4.35 11.27
CA ALA A 88 -13.81 -4.21 12.44
C ALA A 88 -13.09 -2.86 12.44
N ILE A 89 -12.44 -2.49 11.34
CA ILE A 89 -11.76 -1.21 11.18
C ILE A 89 -12.74 -0.03 11.33
N SER A 90 -13.99 -0.18 10.86
CA SER A 90 -15.01 0.88 10.96
C SER A 90 -15.42 1.10 12.41
N TYR A 91 -15.64 0.03 13.17
CA TYR A 91 -15.97 0.12 14.60
C TYR A 91 -14.79 0.65 15.41
N LEU A 92 -13.56 0.25 15.09
CA LEU A 92 -12.36 0.76 15.74
C LEU A 92 -12.18 2.27 15.53
N TYR A 93 -12.53 2.76 14.33
CA TYR A 93 -12.46 4.18 13.99
C TYR A 93 -13.61 5.03 14.57
N LYS A 94 -14.85 4.53 14.51
CA LYS A 94 -16.05 5.31 14.87
C LYS A 94 -16.45 5.20 16.34
N SER A 95 -16.11 4.11 17.03
CA SER A 95 -16.50 3.89 18.43
C SER A 95 -15.73 4.80 19.38
N LYS A 96 -16.44 5.39 20.34
CA LYS A 96 -15.84 6.13 21.48
C LYS A 96 -15.70 5.27 22.74
N GLU A 97 -16.21 4.04 22.71
CA GLU A 97 -16.22 3.14 23.86
C GLU A 97 -14.92 2.34 23.94
N PRO A 98 -14.10 2.51 25.00
CA PRO A 98 -12.81 1.82 25.11
C PRO A 98 -12.95 0.29 25.11
N GLY A 99 -14.02 -0.25 25.69
CA GLY A 99 -14.29 -1.69 25.69
C GLY A 99 -14.50 -2.27 24.30
N VAL A 100 -15.18 -1.51 23.41
CA VAL A 100 -15.36 -1.91 22.00
C VAL A 100 -14.03 -1.85 21.27
N GLN A 101 -13.25 -0.78 21.43
CA GLN A 101 -11.95 -0.63 20.78
C GLN A 101 -10.99 -1.77 21.20
N ALA A 102 -10.91 -2.08 22.50
CA ALA A 102 -10.10 -3.19 23.01
C ALA A 102 -10.56 -4.55 22.48
N TYR A 103 -11.88 -4.80 22.43
CA TYR A 103 -12.42 -6.02 21.84
C TYR A 103 -12.03 -6.17 20.38
N ILE A 104 -12.18 -5.10 19.58
CA ILE A 104 -11.79 -5.11 18.17
C ILE A 104 -10.28 -5.31 18.00
N GLY A 105 -9.45 -4.65 18.82
CA GLY A 105 -8.01 -4.84 18.84
C GLY A 105 -7.60 -6.31 19.03
N ASN A 106 -8.27 -7.01 19.96
CA ASN A 106 -8.09 -8.46 20.13
C ASN A 106 -8.65 -9.27 18.96
N ARG A 107 -9.76 -8.83 18.36
CA ARG A 107 -10.37 -9.51 17.21
C ARG A 107 -9.49 -9.46 15.96
N LEU A 108 -8.59 -8.48 15.82
CA LEU A 108 -7.64 -8.39 14.71
C LEU A 108 -6.79 -9.67 14.54
N PHE A 109 -6.47 -10.35 15.63
CA PHE A 109 -5.70 -11.61 15.61
C PHE A 109 -6.45 -12.80 15.03
N SER A 110 -7.77 -12.69 14.85
CA SER A 110 -8.61 -13.78 14.32
C SER A 110 -8.84 -13.70 12.82
N PHE A 111 -8.46 -12.60 12.17
CA PHE A 111 -8.57 -12.42 10.72
C PHE A 111 -7.33 -12.94 10.00
N LEU A 112 -7.47 -13.16 8.68
CA LEU A 112 -6.32 -13.51 7.86
C LEU A 112 -5.36 -12.32 7.76
N ASP A 113 -4.07 -12.59 7.95
CA ASP A 113 -3.00 -11.60 7.88
C ASP A 113 -3.08 -10.74 6.61
N SER A 114 -3.33 -11.36 5.45
CA SER A 114 -3.44 -10.65 4.16
C SER A 114 -4.62 -9.68 4.08
N GLU A 115 -5.72 -9.97 4.76
CA GLU A 115 -6.90 -9.09 4.79
C GLU A 115 -6.64 -7.87 5.68
N VAL A 116 -5.93 -8.05 6.80
CA VAL A 116 -5.53 -6.95 7.68
C VAL A 116 -4.40 -6.12 7.06
N ASP A 117 -3.46 -6.75 6.35
CA ASP A 117 -2.35 -6.08 5.66
C ASP A 117 -2.84 -5.05 4.63
N PHE A 118 -3.98 -5.31 3.97
CA PHE A 118 -4.63 -4.34 3.09
C PHE A 118 -5.00 -3.03 3.81
N TYR A 119 -5.38 -3.10 5.09
CA TYR A 119 -5.73 -1.96 5.94
C TYR A 119 -4.58 -1.44 6.82
N LEU A 120 -3.35 -1.91 6.61
CA LEU A 120 -2.19 -1.46 7.37
C LEU A 120 -2.00 0.07 7.34
N PRO A 121 -2.17 0.77 6.20
CA PRO A 121 -2.11 2.24 6.18
C PRO A 121 -3.13 2.89 7.12
N GLN A 122 -4.38 2.41 7.13
CA GLN A 122 -5.45 2.92 7.98
C GLN A 122 -5.16 2.66 9.46
N LEU A 123 -4.73 1.44 9.82
CA LEU A 123 -4.36 1.09 11.19
C LEU A 123 -3.23 1.97 11.72
N LEU A 124 -2.20 2.22 10.90
CA LEU A 124 -1.08 3.08 11.30
C LEU A 124 -1.48 4.56 11.34
N ASN A 125 -2.34 5.02 10.44
CA ASN A 125 -2.86 6.39 10.48
C ASN A 125 -3.66 6.62 11.77
N MET A 126 -4.52 5.69 12.14
CA MET A 126 -5.25 5.70 13.41
C MET A 126 -4.29 5.65 14.62
N TYR A 127 -3.31 4.75 14.58
CA TYR A 127 -2.28 4.64 15.63
C TYR A 127 -1.45 5.92 15.81
N VAL A 128 -1.22 6.70 14.76
CA VAL A 128 -0.46 7.96 14.89
C VAL A 128 -1.38 9.09 15.34
N HIS A 129 -2.56 9.24 14.73
CA HIS A 129 -3.33 10.49 14.80
C HIS A 129 -4.54 10.47 15.75
N MET A 130 -5.02 9.30 16.17
CA MET A 130 -6.14 9.17 17.11
C MET A 130 -5.67 9.16 18.59
N ASP A 131 -6.64 9.04 19.50
CA ASP A 131 -6.42 8.97 20.95
C ASP A 131 -5.57 7.77 21.40
N THR A 132 -5.27 7.75 22.69
CA THR A 132 -4.43 6.72 23.33
C THR A 132 -5.06 5.35 23.29
N GLU A 133 -6.36 5.28 23.47
CA GLU A 133 -7.19 4.10 23.61
C GLU A 133 -7.23 3.31 22.29
N VAL A 134 -7.45 3.99 21.16
CA VAL A 134 -7.34 3.38 19.82
C VAL A 134 -5.91 2.89 19.58
N GLY A 135 -4.91 3.68 19.96
CA GLY A 135 -3.51 3.30 19.80
C GLY A 135 -3.14 2.04 20.60
N ASP A 136 -3.62 1.95 21.84
CA ASP A 136 -3.37 0.83 22.74
C ASP A 136 -4.14 -0.43 22.33
N ALA A 137 -5.30 -0.29 21.70
CA ALA A 137 -6.02 -1.40 21.07
C ALA A 137 -5.28 -1.98 19.86
N ILE A 138 -4.66 -1.13 19.02
CA ILE A 138 -3.97 -1.55 17.78
C ILE A 138 -2.57 -2.11 18.06
N ARG A 139 -1.87 -1.53 19.05
CA ARG A 139 -0.45 -1.80 19.31
C ARG A 139 -0.09 -3.29 19.49
N PRO A 140 -0.85 -4.10 20.25
CA PRO A 140 -0.52 -5.51 20.45
C PRO A 140 -0.46 -6.29 19.14
N TYR A 141 -1.41 -6.03 18.23
CA TYR A 141 -1.46 -6.67 16.92
C TYR A 141 -0.24 -6.30 16.06
N LEU A 142 0.11 -5.00 15.99
CA LEU A 142 1.28 -4.54 15.24
C LEU A 142 2.58 -5.19 15.74
N ILE A 143 2.77 -5.26 17.06
CA ILE A 143 3.96 -5.88 17.66
C ILE A 143 4.01 -7.37 17.34
N HIS A 144 2.88 -8.09 17.47
CA HIS A 144 2.80 -9.51 17.15
C HIS A 144 3.18 -9.79 15.69
N ARG A 145 2.59 -9.05 14.74
CA ARG A 145 2.90 -9.19 13.31
C ARG A 145 4.35 -8.81 12.97
N CYS A 146 4.91 -7.80 13.63
CA CYS A 146 6.33 -7.44 13.47
C CYS A 146 7.29 -8.54 13.99
N ARG A 147 6.92 -9.25 15.06
CA ARG A 147 7.70 -10.41 15.53
C ARG A 147 7.66 -11.55 14.52
N GLY A 148 6.49 -11.81 13.91
CA GLY A 148 6.27 -12.89 12.96
C GLY A 148 6.79 -12.65 11.54
N SER A 149 6.81 -11.40 11.05
CA SER A 149 7.14 -11.09 9.66
C SER A 149 8.09 -9.89 9.53
N ILE A 150 9.28 -10.14 8.99
CA ILE A 150 10.29 -9.11 8.72
C ILE A 150 9.81 -8.10 7.66
N THR A 151 9.04 -8.55 6.66
CA THR A 151 8.43 -7.68 5.65
C THR A 151 7.41 -6.78 6.30
N PHE A 152 6.55 -7.32 7.17
CA PHE A 152 5.57 -6.52 7.91
C PHE A 152 6.26 -5.48 8.81
N SER A 153 7.35 -5.86 9.50
CA SER A 153 8.18 -4.92 10.27
C SER A 153 8.68 -3.75 9.41
N LEU A 154 9.22 -4.06 8.24
CA LEU A 154 9.76 -3.05 7.32
C LEU A 154 8.68 -2.09 6.83
N LEU A 155 7.55 -2.62 6.35
CA LEU A 155 6.41 -1.82 5.89
C LEU A 155 5.86 -0.94 7.01
N THR A 156 5.72 -1.49 8.21
CA THR A 156 5.25 -0.75 9.39
C THR A 156 6.21 0.38 9.75
N ALA A 157 7.52 0.13 9.75
CA ALA A 157 8.52 1.14 10.08
C ALA A 157 8.58 2.29 9.05
N TRP A 158 8.38 1.99 7.76
CA TRP A 158 8.30 3.00 6.70
C TRP A 158 7.02 3.83 6.78
N LEU A 159 5.85 3.18 6.89
CA LEU A 159 4.58 3.88 7.00
C LEU A 159 4.49 4.73 8.28
N LEU A 160 4.98 4.22 9.43
CA LEU A 160 5.09 5.04 10.65
C LEU A 160 5.97 6.26 10.43
N GLY A 161 7.09 6.12 9.70
CA GLY A 161 7.95 7.26 9.35
C GLY A 161 7.23 8.28 8.47
N ALA A 162 6.54 7.81 7.43
CA ALA A 162 5.86 8.65 6.44
C ALA A 162 4.59 9.33 6.97
N TYR A 163 3.85 8.72 7.90
CA TYR A 163 2.67 9.35 8.52
C TYR A 163 3.02 10.18 9.77
N SER A 164 4.19 9.98 10.38
CA SER A 164 4.63 10.78 11.54
C SER A 164 5.37 12.05 11.16
N SER A 165 5.74 12.26 9.89
CA SER A 165 6.46 13.45 9.42
C SER A 165 5.60 14.72 9.30
N ASP A 166 4.31 14.61 9.59
CA ASP A 166 3.35 15.70 9.46
C ASP A 166 3.51 16.73 10.63
N MET A 167 3.64 18.02 10.27
CA MET A 167 4.18 19.11 11.12
C MET A 167 3.36 19.42 12.40
N HIS A 168 2.08 19.05 12.46
CA HIS A 168 1.16 19.46 13.53
C HIS A 168 0.71 18.33 14.46
N ILE A 169 1.37 17.17 14.41
CA ILE A 169 1.11 16.09 15.36
C ILE A 169 1.53 16.55 16.76
N SER A 170 0.66 16.37 17.76
CA SER A 170 1.02 16.67 19.15
C SER A 170 2.30 15.93 19.54
N THR A 171 3.15 16.57 20.34
CA THR A 171 4.44 16.00 20.76
C THR A 171 4.30 14.59 21.34
N GLN A 172 3.22 14.32 22.07
CA GLN A 172 2.89 13.00 22.62
C GLN A 172 2.56 11.96 21.54
N ARG A 173 1.71 12.29 20.57
CA ARG A 173 1.32 11.38 19.47
C ARG A 173 2.47 11.12 18.50
N HIS A 174 3.22 12.16 18.17
CA HIS A 174 4.44 12.06 17.36
C HIS A 174 5.48 11.16 18.06
N SER A 175 5.61 11.30 19.39
CA SER A 175 6.46 10.44 20.20
C SER A 175 6.01 8.99 20.17
N ARG A 176 4.69 8.69 20.20
CA ARG A 176 4.16 7.33 20.13
C ARG A 176 4.56 6.61 18.84
N GLY A 177 4.28 7.21 17.68
CA GLY A 177 4.67 6.66 16.37
C GLY A 177 6.18 6.45 16.25
N THR A 178 6.96 7.45 16.68
CA THR A 178 8.42 7.39 16.66
C THR A 178 9.00 6.32 17.59
N LYS A 179 8.41 6.13 18.78
CA LYS A 179 8.81 5.09 19.75
C LYS A 179 8.57 3.69 19.18
N LEU A 180 7.40 3.43 18.62
CA LEU A 180 7.11 2.12 17.99
C LEU A 180 8.02 1.88 16.79
N ARG A 181 8.24 2.89 15.95
CA ARG A 181 9.19 2.78 14.83
C ARG A 181 10.60 2.44 15.31
N LYS A 182 11.10 3.12 16.35
CA LYS A 182 12.41 2.83 16.94
C LYS A 182 12.49 1.40 17.50
N LEU A 183 11.42 0.93 18.14
CA LEU A 183 11.32 -0.44 18.65
C LEU A 183 11.32 -1.50 17.54
N ILE A 184 10.63 -1.23 16.42
CA ILE A 184 10.61 -2.14 15.27
C ILE A 184 11.97 -2.19 14.59
N LEU A 185 12.62 -1.03 14.51
CA LEU A 185 13.98 -0.93 13.98
C LEU A 185 15.02 -1.43 14.97
N SER A 186 14.69 -1.59 16.27
CA SER A 186 15.53 -2.23 17.26
C SER A 186 15.42 -3.77 17.14
N ASP A 187 16.48 -4.52 17.48
CA ASP A 187 16.45 -5.99 17.43
C ASP A 187 15.59 -6.62 18.55
N GLU A 188 14.89 -5.80 19.35
CA GLU A 188 14.06 -6.23 20.47
C GLU A 188 12.82 -7.02 20.04
N LEU A 189 12.37 -6.88 18.78
CA LEU A 189 11.24 -7.63 18.23
C LEU A 189 11.66 -8.89 17.46
N LYS A 190 12.84 -9.46 17.76
CA LYS A 190 13.24 -10.77 17.21
C LYS A 190 12.23 -11.86 17.64
N PRO A 191 11.91 -12.83 16.76
CA PRO A 191 11.13 -13.98 17.15
C PRO A 191 11.90 -14.74 18.25
N GLU A 192 11.24 -15.09 19.34
CA GLU A 192 11.84 -15.91 20.39
C GLU A 192 12.22 -17.26 19.78
N LEU A 193 13.53 -17.56 19.76
CA LEU A 193 14.01 -18.88 19.42
C LEU A 193 13.55 -19.83 20.52
N LYS A 194 12.64 -20.74 20.20
CA LYS A 194 12.37 -21.90 21.08
C LYS A 194 13.67 -22.70 21.18
N SER A 195 14.28 -22.69 22.35
CA SER A 195 15.40 -23.56 22.68
C SER A 195 14.89 -24.98 22.93
N ASP A 196 14.49 -25.69 21.88
CA ASP A 196 14.42 -27.15 21.92
C ASP A 196 15.83 -27.69 21.66
N ALA A 197 16.72 -27.45 22.61
CA ALA A 197 17.96 -28.20 22.75
C ALA A 197 17.84 -28.99 24.05
N GLU A 198 17.30 -30.21 23.92
CA GLU A 198 17.41 -31.20 24.97
C GLU A 198 18.88 -31.33 25.40
N VAL A 199 19.01 -31.32 26.72
CA VAL A 199 20.20 -31.63 27.49
C VAL A 199 20.79 -32.95 27.01
N PHE A 200 21.89 -32.90 26.26
CA PHE A 200 22.87 -33.99 26.22
C PHE A 200 24.13 -33.51 26.96
N VAL A 201 24.11 -33.68 28.28
CA VAL A 201 25.31 -33.66 29.10
C VAL A 201 26.05 -34.97 28.84
N SER A 202 27.15 -34.92 28.08
CA SER A 202 28.16 -35.97 28.15
C SER A 202 29.05 -35.72 29.38
N PRO A 203 29.16 -36.67 30.33
CA PRO A 203 30.04 -36.49 31.47
C PRO A 203 31.48 -36.86 31.09
N SER A 204 32.43 -36.13 31.69
CA SER A 204 33.87 -36.44 31.85
C SER A 204 34.82 -35.49 31.10
N ARG A 205 35.30 -34.47 31.82
CA ARG A 205 36.66 -34.46 32.40
C ARG A 205 36.85 -33.23 33.28
N ARG A 206 36.92 -33.49 34.59
CA ARG A 206 37.44 -32.56 35.61
C ARG A 206 38.90 -32.25 35.27
N THR A 207 39.23 -30.97 35.14
CA THR A 207 40.60 -30.50 35.42
C THR A 207 40.53 -29.30 36.36
N HIS A 208 41.33 -29.41 37.41
CA HIS A 208 41.27 -28.67 38.66
C HIS A 208 41.57 -27.17 38.51
N GLN A 209 40.77 -26.37 39.21
CA GLN A 209 41.12 -25.05 39.68
C GLN A 209 42.19 -25.20 40.78
N ARG A 210 43.42 -24.71 40.54
CA ARG A 210 44.46 -24.65 41.58
C ARG A 210 44.82 -23.20 41.85
N SER A 211 44.41 -22.75 43.02
CA SER A 211 44.86 -21.54 43.69
C SER A 211 46.35 -21.66 44.03
N LYS A 212 47.13 -20.59 43.83
CA LYS A 212 48.44 -20.40 44.47
C LYS A 212 48.71 -18.90 44.69
N SER A 213 48.95 -18.57 45.96
CA SER A 213 49.48 -17.30 46.46
C SER A 213 50.98 -17.42 46.83
N ASP A 214 51.64 -16.26 46.79
CA ASP A 214 52.88 -15.77 47.44
C ASP A 214 54.24 -16.50 47.35
N ALA A 215 55.27 -15.77 46.84
CA ALA A 215 56.47 -15.35 47.58
C ALA A 215 57.57 -14.70 46.69
N THR A 216 57.84 -13.41 46.97
CA THR A 216 59.11 -12.63 47.06
C THR A 216 60.41 -13.02 46.32
N THR A 217 61.03 -12.04 45.63
CA THR A 217 62.46 -11.63 45.78
C THR A 217 62.75 -10.31 45.04
N ALA A 218 63.67 -9.52 45.59
CA ALA A 218 63.90 -8.09 45.35
C ALA A 218 65.22 -7.77 44.60
N SER A 219 65.28 -6.59 43.95
CA SER A 219 66.45 -5.68 43.78
C SER A 219 66.07 -4.56 42.77
N SER A 220 65.77 -3.32 43.17
CA SER A 220 66.60 -2.18 43.62
C SER A 220 67.27 -1.36 42.49
N GLY A 221 66.79 -0.12 42.25
CA GLY A 221 67.56 0.97 41.62
C GLY A 221 66.72 2.08 40.91
N PRO A 222 66.93 3.40 41.14
CA PRO A 222 65.87 4.42 41.03
C PRO A 222 66.04 5.44 39.87
N GLY A 223 64.97 6.17 39.51
CA GLY A 223 65.08 7.30 38.58
C GLY A 223 63.78 7.97 38.11
N SER A 224 63.20 8.83 38.95
CA SER A 224 62.52 10.11 38.64
C SER A 224 61.66 10.26 37.35
N GLY A 225 60.34 10.31 37.56
CA GLY A 225 59.55 11.51 37.22
C GLY A 225 58.90 11.58 35.82
N LEU A 226 57.59 11.31 35.76
CA LEU A 226 56.64 12.13 34.99
C LEU A 226 55.20 11.87 35.47
N ARG A 227 54.56 12.88 36.07
CA ARG A 227 53.13 12.88 36.38
C ARG A 227 52.33 12.91 35.07
N ARG A 228 51.54 11.87 34.78
CA ARG A 228 50.48 11.93 33.77
C ARG A 228 49.13 12.05 34.45
N THR A 229 48.44 13.12 34.12
CA THR A 229 47.02 13.37 34.41
C THR A 229 46.18 12.27 33.77
N GLY A 230 45.40 11.56 34.58
CA GLY A 230 44.40 10.62 34.11
C GLY A 230 43.19 11.37 33.56
N SER A 231 43.13 11.51 32.24
CA SER A 231 41.89 11.73 31.50
C SER A 231 41.65 10.49 30.63
N ASN A 232 40.83 9.57 31.13
CA ASN A 232 40.25 8.52 30.30
C ASN A 232 39.35 9.20 29.25
N PRO A 233 39.57 9.00 27.94
CA PRO A 233 38.52 9.31 26.98
C PRO A 233 37.40 8.29 27.20
N LYS A 234 36.21 8.81 27.50
CA LYS A 234 34.96 8.08 27.52
C LYS A 234 34.76 7.55 26.10
N VAL A 235 35.06 6.27 25.89
CA VAL A 235 34.68 5.56 24.66
C VAL A 235 33.17 5.59 24.64
N GLU A 236 32.59 6.50 23.85
CA GLU A 236 31.19 6.42 23.48
C GLU A 236 30.98 5.05 22.86
N ALA A 237 30.22 4.20 23.55
CA ALA A 237 29.75 2.95 22.99
C ALA A 237 28.97 3.30 21.73
N VAL A 238 29.57 3.03 20.56
CA VAL A 238 28.85 2.97 19.31
C VAL A 238 27.75 1.93 19.52
N HIS A 239 26.51 2.39 19.66
CA HIS A 239 25.36 1.51 19.64
C HIS A 239 25.44 0.69 18.35
N GLU A 240 25.81 -0.59 18.46
CA GLU A 240 25.74 -1.52 17.33
C GLU A 240 24.27 -1.60 16.91
N GLU A 241 23.97 -1.01 15.76
CA GLU A 241 22.64 -1.07 15.18
C GLU A 241 22.28 -2.54 14.89
N PRO A 242 21.05 -2.94 15.19
CA PRO A 242 20.55 -4.30 15.03
C PRO A 242 20.69 -4.87 13.61
N ASP A 243 21.14 -6.12 13.51
CA ASP A 243 21.49 -6.79 12.25
C ASP A 243 20.29 -7.23 11.39
N ARG A 244 19.07 -7.29 11.94
CA ARG A 244 17.91 -7.89 11.25
C ARG A 244 17.49 -7.13 9.98
N LEU A 245 17.34 -5.80 10.06
CA LEU A 245 16.86 -4.95 8.95
C LEU A 245 17.99 -4.14 8.28
N ARG A 246 19.21 -4.18 8.83
CA ARG A 246 20.33 -3.34 8.38
C ARG A 246 20.70 -3.55 6.89
N PRO A 247 20.85 -4.79 6.36
CA PRO A 247 21.15 -4.97 4.94
C PRO A 247 20.09 -4.35 4.03
N GLN A 248 18.81 -4.55 4.35
CA GLN A 248 17.69 -4.00 3.59
C GLN A 248 17.65 -2.47 3.63
N ARG A 249 17.89 -1.86 4.80
CA ARG A 249 17.95 -0.41 4.95
C ARG A 249 19.08 0.20 4.13
N GLU A 250 20.28 -0.40 4.16
CA GLU A 250 21.43 0.08 3.40
C GLU A 250 21.24 -0.10 1.88
N PHE A 251 20.58 -1.18 1.45
CA PHE A 251 20.22 -1.38 0.05
C PHE A 251 19.25 -0.30 -0.46
N VAL A 252 18.15 -0.07 0.26
CA VAL A 252 17.17 0.97 -0.10
C VAL A 252 17.79 2.36 -0.04
N LYS A 253 18.57 2.66 1.00
CA LYS A 253 19.32 3.92 1.11
C LYS A 253 20.27 4.11 -0.07
N SER A 254 20.95 3.06 -0.52
CA SER A 254 21.84 3.11 -1.68
C SER A 254 21.07 3.48 -2.95
N LEU A 255 19.92 2.85 -3.20
CA LEU A 255 19.05 3.18 -4.35
C LEU A 255 18.57 4.64 -4.31
N LEU A 256 18.11 5.11 -3.15
CA LEU A 256 17.67 6.50 -2.98
C LEU A 256 18.81 7.51 -3.16
N CYS A 257 20.00 7.19 -2.64
CA CYS A 257 21.18 8.03 -2.83
C CYS A 257 21.62 8.10 -4.30
N ILE A 258 21.49 7.01 -5.06
CA ILE A 258 21.73 7.01 -6.51
C ILE A 258 20.76 7.98 -7.17
N GLY A 259 19.45 7.84 -6.92
CA GLY A 259 18.43 8.73 -7.48
C GLY A 259 18.69 10.20 -7.18
N LYS A 260 19.03 10.56 -5.94
CA LYS A 260 19.40 11.95 -5.57
C LYS A 260 20.60 12.50 -6.34
N ARG A 261 21.62 11.67 -6.63
CA ARG A 261 22.79 12.10 -7.42
C ARG A 261 22.42 12.37 -8.89
N LEU A 262 21.46 11.64 -9.45
CA LEU A 262 21.01 11.84 -10.83
C LEU A 262 20.36 13.22 -11.05
N ALA A 263 19.82 13.85 -9.99
CA ALA A 263 19.19 15.17 -10.08
C ALA A 263 20.15 16.27 -10.56
N THR A 264 21.46 16.07 -10.38
CA THR A 264 22.48 17.04 -10.78
C THR A 264 22.77 17.05 -12.28
N LEU A 265 22.30 16.04 -13.01
CA LEU A 265 22.59 15.86 -14.43
C LEU A 265 21.43 16.41 -15.29
N PRO A 266 21.70 17.19 -16.34
CA PRO A 266 20.66 17.87 -17.11
C PRO A 266 19.89 16.96 -18.08
N THR A 267 20.52 15.92 -18.63
CA THR A 267 19.91 15.12 -19.72
C THR A 267 19.60 13.69 -19.28
N LYS A 268 18.55 13.10 -19.87
CA LYS A 268 18.10 11.72 -19.59
C LYS A 268 19.19 10.69 -19.90
N GLU A 269 19.96 10.91 -20.97
CA GLU A 269 21.03 10.03 -21.43
C GLU A 269 22.18 10.04 -20.41
N GLN A 270 22.58 11.22 -19.93
CA GLN A 270 23.60 11.34 -18.88
C GLN A 270 23.12 10.72 -17.57
N LYS A 271 21.86 10.96 -17.17
CA LYS A 271 21.26 10.34 -15.99
C LYS A 271 21.26 8.82 -16.10
N THR A 272 20.87 8.27 -17.26
CA THR A 272 20.84 6.82 -17.52
C THR A 272 22.25 6.22 -17.50
N GLN A 273 23.24 6.86 -18.14
CA GLN A 273 24.61 6.38 -18.13
C GLN A 273 25.22 6.38 -16.71
N ARG A 274 24.92 7.41 -15.92
CA ARG A 274 25.34 7.48 -14.50
C ARG A 274 24.64 6.41 -13.66
N LEU A 275 23.33 6.21 -13.87
CA LEU A 275 22.54 5.17 -13.20
C LEU A 275 23.15 3.77 -13.42
N ILE A 276 23.45 3.42 -14.67
CA ILE A 276 24.07 2.12 -15.03
C ILE A 276 25.39 1.94 -14.27
N SER A 277 26.22 2.98 -14.22
CA SER A 277 27.53 2.95 -13.56
C SER A 277 27.40 2.75 -12.04
N GLU A 278 26.48 3.48 -11.40
CA GLU A 278 26.24 3.40 -9.96
C GLU A 278 25.62 2.04 -9.54
N LEU A 279 24.68 1.51 -10.34
CA LEU A 279 24.10 0.19 -10.10
C LEU A 279 25.12 -0.94 -10.29
N SER A 280 26.09 -0.76 -11.20
CA SER A 280 27.21 -1.70 -11.34
C SER A 280 28.02 -1.80 -10.04
N LEU A 281 28.24 -0.68 -9.33
CA LEU A 281 28.93 -0.69 -8.04
C LEU A 281 28.08 -1.35 -6.94
N LEU A 282 26.75 -1.20 -6.99
CA LEU A 282 25.85 -1.82 -6.02
C LEU A 282 25.86 -3.35 -6.11
N ASN A 283 26.07 -3.92 -7.30
CA ASN A 283 26.22 -5.37 -7.48
C ASN A 283 27.40 -5.98 -6.70
N HIS A 284 28.45 -5.21 -6.37
CA HIS A 284 29.53 -5.72 -5.52
C HIS A 284 29.09 -6.02 -4.08
N LYS A 285 27.92 -5.52 -3.66
CA LYS A 285 27.30 -5.78 -2.36
C LYS A 285 26.24 -6.88 -2.42
N LEU A 286 26.02 -7.49 -3.59
CA LEU A 286 25.05 -8.56 -3.81
C LEU A 286 25.77 -9.90 -4.09
N PRO A 287 25.15 -11.06 -3.77
CA PRO A 287 23.86 -11.24 -3.11
C PRO A 287 23.88 -10.79 -1.64
N ALA A 288 22.75 -10.32 -1.12
CA ALA A 288 22.59 -9.94 0.28
C ALA A 288 21.22 -10.34 0.82
N ARG A 289 21.01 -10.21 2.14
CA ARG A 289 19.72 -10.40 2.81
C ARG A 289 18.76 -9.24 2.52
N VAL A 290 18.45 -9.04 1.24
CA VAL A 290 17.64 -7.93 0.73
C VAL A 290 16.61 -8.45 -0.26
N TRP A 291 15.43 -7.84 -0.28
CA TRP A 291 14.29 -8.23 -1.10
C TRP A 291 13.53 -6.99 -1.57
N LEU A 292 12.70 -7.15 -2.62
CA LEU A 292 11.76 -6.14 -3.06
C LEU A 292 10.37 -6.39 -2.43
N PRO A 293 9.87 -5.50 -1.56
CA PRO A 293 8.56 -5.69 -0.93
C PRO A 293 7.38 -5.65 -1.91
N THR A 294 7.59 -5.20 -3.15
CA THR A 294 6.59 -5.24 -4.22
C THR A 294 6.35 -6.66 -4.76
N ALA A 295 7.29 -7.59 -4.58
CA ALA A 295 7.13 -8.96 -5.07
C ALA A 295 6.09 -9.75 -4.27
N GLU A 296 5.39 -10.66 -4.94
CA GLU A 296 4.40 -11.54 -4.31
C GLU A 296 5.01 -12.66 -3.47
N HIS A 297 6.29 -13.00 -3.72
CA HIS A 297 6.95 -14.16 -3.15
C HIS A 297 8.18 -13.73 -2.35
N GLN A 298 8.48 -14.48 -1.28
CA GLN A 298 9.74 -14.30 -0.55
C GLN A 298 10.92 -14.67 -1.46
N HIS A 299 11.90 -13.78 -1.51
CA HIS A 299 13.07 -13.93 -2.37
C HIS A 299 14.26 -13.17 -1.80
N HIS A 300 15.43 -13.42 -2.39
CA HIS A 300 16.64 -12.63 -2.17
C HIS A 300 17.10 -12.03 -3.49
N VAL A 301 17.51 -10.76 -3.46
CA VAL A 301 18.12 -10.10 -4.63
C VAL A 301 19.55 -10.61 -4.79
N CYS A 302 19.82 -11.24 -5.93
CA CYS A 302 21.12 -11.80 -6.26
C CYS A 302 21.95 -10.88 -7.14
N ARG A 303 21.30 -10.16 -8.07
CA ARG A 303 21.96 -9.30 -9.05
C ARG A 303 21.00 -8.23 -9.56
N ILE A 304 21.54 -7.10 -9.97
CA ILE A 304 20.85 -6.07 -10.74
C ILE A 304 21.46 -6.08 -12.15
N PRO A 305 20.72 -6.45 -13.23
CA PRO A 305 21.15 -6.24 -14.62
C PRO A 305 21.26 -4.74 -14.94
N HIS A 306 22.34 -4.12 -14.46
CA HIS A 306 22.53 -2.67 -14.45
C HIS A 306 22.47 -2.04 -15.85
N THR A 307 22.90 -2.74 -16.91
CA THR A 307 22.83 -2.24 -18.29
C THR A 307 21.41 -2.11 -18.85
N GLN A 308 20.42 -2.69 -18.15
CA GLN A 308 19.01 -2.63 -18.52
C GLN A 308 18.24 -1.56 -17.74
N ALA A 309 18.92 -0.84 -16.84
CA ALA A 309 18.31 0.24 -16.07
C ALA A 309 18.15 1.50 -16.92
N VAL A 310 17.04 2.20 -16.73
CA VAL A 310 16.71 3.40 -17.49
C VAL A 310 16.08 4.46 -16.59
N VAL A 311 16.37 5.72 -16.88
CA VAL A 311 15.69 6.86 -16.24
C VAL A 311 14.45 7.18 -17.06
N LEU A 312 13.30 7.28 -16.39
CA LEU A 312 12.03 7.66 -17.01
C LEU A 312 11.85 9.18 -16.89
N ASN A 313 11.17 9.79 -17.86
CA ASN A 313 10.83 11.20 -17.78
C ASN A 313 9.72 11.38 -16.75
N SER A 314 10.05 11.99 -15.62
CA SER A 314 9.09 12.76 -14.80
C SER A 314 9.19 14.20 -15.21
N LYS A 315 8.10 14.79 -15.70
CA LYS A 315 7.84 16.24 -15.80
C LYS A 315 9.11 17.13 -15.78
N ASP A 316 9.61 17.52 -16.94
CA ASP A 316 10.40 18.75 -17.02
C ASP A 316 9.44 19.91 -16.73
N LYS A 317 9.38 20.36 -15.46
CA LYS A 317 8.74 21.63 -15.14
C LYS A 317 9.59 22.74 -15.74
N ALA A 318 9.19 23.24 -16.91
CA ALA A 318 9.71 24.48 -17.45
C ALA A 318 9.48 25.63 -16.44
N GLU A 319 10.62 26.24 -16.08
CA GLU A 319 10.85 27.60 -15.57
C GLU A 319 10.64 27.93 -14.07
N ALA A 320 11.80 28.24 -13.46
CA ALA A 320 12.11 29.24 -12.45
C ALA A 320 11.43 29.18 -11.05
N GLN A 321 12.31 28.86 -10.08
CA GLN A 321 12.25 29.09 -8.62
C GLN A 321 11.84 27.92 -7.72
N THR A 322 12.89 27.39 -7.07
CA THR A 322 12.97 26.61 -5.83
C THR A 322 12.42 25.17 -5.82
N SER A 323 13.39 24.23 -5.74
CA SER A 323 13.31 22.79 -5.45
C SER A 323 12.40 21.93 -6.36
N SER A 324 12.95 21.49 -7.50
CA SER A 324 12.52 20.24 -8.16
C SER A 324 13.60 19.17 -7.94
N SER A 325 13.21 17.94 -7.63
CA SER A 325 14.12 16.82 -7.40
C SER A 325 13.47 15.58 -7.95
N ASP A 326 13.29 15.54 -9.26
CA ASP A 326 12.48 14.52 -9.92
C ASP A 326 13.46 13.54 -10.62
N ASN A 327 13.65 12.36 -10.03
CA ASN A 327 14.37 11.25 -10.68
C ASN A 327 13.57 9.96 -10.52
N ILE A 328 12.86 9.60 -11.58
CA ILE A 328 12.23 8.30 -11.73
C ILE A 328 13.23 7.36 -12.42
N SER A 329 13.59 6.26 -11.76
CA SER A 329 14.45 5.23 -12.35
C SER A 329 13.75 3.90 -12.35
N GLN A 330 13.74 3.20 -13.49
CA GLN A 330 13.25 1.83 -13.60
C GLN A 330 14.44 0.88 -13.76
N PHE A 331 14.46 -0.18 -12.97
CA PHE A 331 15.44 -1.25 -13.16
C PHE A 331 14.83 -2.62 -12.87
N SER A 332 15.43 -3.63 -13.49
CA SER A 332 15.11 -5.03 -13.21
C SER A 332 16.10 -5.62 -12.20
N VAL A 333 15.67 -6.60 -11.42
CA VAL A 333 16.51 -7.33 -10.46
C VAL A 333 16.32 -8.84 -10.60
N ASP A 334 17.42 -9.57 -10.55
CA ASP A 334 17.44 -11.03 -10.50
C ASP A 334 17.25 -11.49 -9.06
N SER A 335 16.29 -12.38 -8.85
CA SER A 335 15.94 -12.89 -7.52
C SER A 335 15.78 -14.40 -7.51
N ILE A 336 16.08 -15.03 -6.37
CA ILE A 336 15.81 -16.46 -6.13
C ILE A 336 14.73 -16.61 -5.05
N THR A 337 13.72 -17.46 -5.30
CA THR A 337 12.69 -17.76 -4.30
C THR A 337 13.13 -18.84 -3.34
N SER A 338 12.95 -18.63 -2.04
CA SER A 338 13.28 -19.62 -1.01
C SER A 338 12.16 -20.66 -0.89
N LEU A 339 12.38 -21.85 -1.44
CA LEU A 339 11.70 -23.08 -1.00
C LEU A 339 12.72 -23.90 -0.22
N GLU A 340 12.30 -24.42 0.93
CA GLU A 340 13.09 -25.11 1.95
C GLU A 340 14.38 -25.78 1.44
N SER A 341 15.52 -25.14 1.70
CA SER A 341 16.83 -25.82 1.73
C SER A 341 17.72 -25.08 2.73
N LYS A 342 18.21 -25.83 3.72
CA LYS A 342 18.97 -25.34 4.88
C LYS A 342 20.46 -25.08 4.58
N GLU A 343 20.89 -24.99 3.32
CA GLU A 343 22.29 -24.76 2.99
C GLU A 343 22.47 -23.65 1.93
N PRO A 344 23.27 -22.60 2.21
CA PRO A 344 23.60 -21.59 1.21
C PRO A 344 24.59 -22.16 0.20
N VAL A 345 24.20 -22.15 -1.08
CA VAL A 345 25.13 -22.46 -2.19
C VAL A 345 26.15 -21.32 -2.29
N PHE A 346 27.37 -21.58 -1.85
CA PHE A 346 28.51 -20.65 -1.98
C PHE A 346 29.02 -20.66 -3.43
N ILE A 347 28.75 -19.59 -4.17
CA ILE A 347 29.44 -19.31 -5.44
C ILE A 347 30.52 -18.26 -5.15
N ALA A 348 31.78 -18.58 -5.44
CA ALA A 348 32.90 -17.69 -5.18
C ALA A 348 32.75 -16.36 -5.97
N ALA A 349 32.88 -15.23 -5.29
CA ALA A 349 32.75 -13.89 -5.87
C ALA A 349 33.70 -13.61 -7.06
N GLY A 350 34.78 -14.38 -7.19
CA GLY A 350 35.72 -14.31 -8.31
C GLY A 350 35.15 -14.82 -9.64
N ASP A 351 34.32 -15.87 -9.62
CA ASP A 351 33.73 -16.45 -10.84
C ASP A 351 32.63 -15.57 -11.43
N ILE A 352 31.93 -14.82 -10.57
CA ILE A 352 30.92 -13.83 -10.97
C ILE A 352 31.57 -12.64 -11.68
N ARG A 353 32.73 -12.17 -11.20
CA ARG A 353 33.47 -11.06 -11.82
C ARG A 353 33.97 -11.38 -13.22
N ARG A 354 34.51 -12.59 -13.44
CA ARG A 354 35.01 -13.01 -14.76
C ARG A 354 33.91 -13.07 -15.82
N ARG A 355 32.74 -13.62 -15.46
CA ARG A 355 31.59 -13.75 -16.39
C ARG A 355 30.87 -12.43 -16.65
N LEU A 356 30.96 -11.45 -15.74
CA LEU A 356 30.41 -10.10 -15.91
C LEU A 356 31.22 -9.26 -16.93
N SER A 357 32.54 -9.44 -16.99
CA SER A 357 33.41 -8.73 -17.92
C SER A 357 33.28 -9.20 -19.38
N GLU A 358 32.84 -10.45 -19.61
CA GLU A 358 32.78 -11.05 -20.95
C GLU A 358 31.50 -10.72 -21.74
N ASN A 359 30.44 -10.20 -21.08
CA ASN A 359 29.11 -9.99 -21.67
C ASN A 359 28.81 -8.54 -22.13
N LEU A 360 29.83 -7.72 -22.40
CA LEU A 360 29.68 -6.32 -22.84
C LEU A 360 29.36 -6.14 -24.34
N ALA A 361 29.26 -7.21 -25.13
CA ALA A 361 28.94 -7.15 -26.57
C ALA A 361 27.43 -7.41 -26.85
N HIS A 362 26.82 -6.53 -27.66
CA HIS A 362 25.38 -6.33 -27.85
C HIS A 362 24.63 -7.40 -28.69
N THR A 363 23.30 -7.29 -28.72
CA THR A 363 22.44 -7.67 -29.88
C THR A 363 21.25 -6.68 -29.97
N PRO A 364 20.86 -6.19 -31.17
CA PRO A 364 19.87 -5.11 -31.30
C PRO A 364 18.42 -5.61 -31.46
N THR A 365 17.46 -4.88 -30.88
CA THR A 365 16.02 -5.09 -31.06
C THR A 365 15.48 -4.34 -32.30
N THR A 366 14.38 -4.82 -32.86
CA THR A 366 13.75 -4.43 -34.14
C THR A 366 13.04 -3.06 -34.15
N PHE A 367 13.18 -2.24 -33.11
CA PHE A 367 12.65 -0.88 -33.08
C PHE A 367 13.77 0.14 -33.35
N ARG A 368 13.54 1.11 -34.25
CA ARG A 368 14.51 2.19 -34.49
C ARG A 368 14.73 2.96 -33.17
N ARG A 369 15.99 3.04 -32.74
CA ARG A 369 16.41 3.78 -31.56
C ARG A 369 15.96 5.24 -31.68
N ASP A 370 15.00 5.67 -30.86
CA ASP A 370 14.68 7.10 -30.69
C ASP A 370 15.75 7.71 -29.76
N PRO A 371 16.60 8.64 -30.25
CA PRO A 371 17.61 9.29 -29.42
C PRO A 371 17.01 10.11 -28.28
N GLU A 372 15.77 10.59 -28.41
CA GLU A 372 15.10 11.43 -27.41
C GLU A 372 14.29 10.62 -26.38
N ASP A 373 13.95 9.36 -26.69
CA ASP A 373 13.33 8.46 -25.73
C ASP A 373 13.88 7.02 -25.79
N PRO A 374 15.08 6.80 -25.24
CA PRO A 374 15.65 5.44 -25.11
C PRO A 374 14.81 4.52 -24.20
N SER A 375 13.93 5.06 -23.35
CA SER A 375 13.10 4.25 -22.45
C SER A 375 11.96 3.54 -23.15
N ALA A 376 11.38 4.16 -24.19
CA ALA A 376 10.31 3.55 -24.97
C ALA A 376 10.73 2.26 -25.67
N VAL A 377 11.98 2.17 -26.16
CA VAL A 377 12.52 0.94 -26.77
C VAL A 377 12.70 -0.16 -25.73
N ALA A 378 13.16 0.19 -24.53
CA ALA A 378 13.35 -0.76 -23.42
C ALA A 378 12.03 -1.25 -22.79
N LEU A 379 10.93 -0.50 -22.99
CA LEU A 379 9.57 -0.81 -22.55
C LEU A 379 8.76 -1.61 -23.57
N LYS A 380 9.10 -1.53 -24.87
CA LYS A 380 8.37 -2.23 -25.95
C LYS A 380 8.89 -3.66 -26.22
N GLU A 381 10.11 -4.00 -25.79
CA GLU A 381 10.54 -5.42 -25.77
C GLU A 381 9.56 -6.21 -24.89
N PRO A 382 8.88 -7.25 -25.43
CA PRO A 382 8.01 -8.10 -24.63
C PRO A 382 8.75 -8.61 -23.39
N TRP A 383 8.10 -8.54 -22.23
CA TRP A 383 8.70 -8.87 -20.94
C TRP A 383 9.31 -10.28 -20.94
N GLU A 384 8.66 -11.23 -21.60
CA GLU A 384 9.09 -12.61 -21.74
C GLU A 384 10.43 -12.73 -22.48
N GLU A 385 10.65 -11.90 -23.51
CA GLU A 385 11.90 -11.86 -24.26
C GLU A 385 13.01 -11.21 -23.45
N LYS A 386 12.69 -10.12 -22.75
CA LYS A 386 13.61 -9.45 -21.83
C LYS A 386 14.08 -10.39 -20.73
N VAL A 387 13.15 -11.15 -20.15
CA VAL A 387 13.43 -12.18 -19.16
C VAL A 387 14.36 -13.24 -19.74
N ARG A 388 14.07 -13.78 -20.93
CA ARG A 388 14.89 -14.80 -21.59
C ARG A 388 16.33 -14.32 -21.81
N ARG A 389 16.48 -13.15 -22.43
CA ARG A 389 17.77 -12.53 -22.75
C ARG A 389 18.60 -12.24 -21.50
N ILE A 390 17.99 -11.67 -20.46
CA ILE A 390 18.67 -11.39 -19.20
C ILE A 390 19.05 -12.70 -18.49
N ARG A 391 18.17 -13.72 -18.53
CA ARG A 391 18.43 -15.03 -17.94
C ARG A 391 19.64 -15.70 -18.59
N GLU A 392 19.71 -15.71 -19.91
CA GLU A 392 20.83 -16.29 -20.67
C GLU A 392 22.16 -15.60 -20.33
N ALA A 393 22.15 -14.27 -20.16
CA ALA A 393 23.32 -13.51 -19.77
C ALA A 393 23.59 -13.50 -18.25
N SER A 394 22.76 -14.18 -17.44
CA SER A 394 22.87 -14.14 -15.98
C SER A 394 23.71 -15.29 -15.42
N PRO A 395 24.70 -15.00 -14.53
CA PRO A 395 25.39 -16.04 -13.78
C PRO A 395 24.44 -16.92 -12.96
N TYR A 396 23.26 -16.40 -12.59
CA TYR A 396 22.24 -17.10 -11.81
C TYR A 396 21.09 -17.66 -12.66
N GLY A 397 21.09 -17.41 -13.98
CA GLY A 397 19.94 -17.72 -14.84
C GLY A 397 19.66 -19.22 -15.00
N HIS A 398 20.67 -20.07 -14.77
CA HIS A 398 20.53 -21.53 -14.78
C HIS A 398 19.73 -22.08 -13.59
N LEU A 399 19.53 -21.29 -12.54
CA LEU A 399 18.78 -21.73 -11.36
C LEU A 399 17.28 -21.83 -11.68
N LEU A 400 16.63 -22.88 -11.19
CA LEU A 400 15.20 -23.14 -11.41
C LEU A 400 14.30 -22.08 -10.76
N ASN A 401 14.72 -21.57 -9.61
CA ASN A 401 14.00 -20.55 -8.83
C ASN A 401 14.40 -19.12 -9.19
N TRP A 402 15.20 -18.92 -10.25
CA TRP A 402 15.54 -17.59 -10.75
C TRP A 402 14.32 -16.91 -11.34
N ARG A 403 14.08 -15.67 -10.92
CA ARG A 403 13.03 -14.79 -11.47
C ARG A 403 13.59 -13.38 -11.66
N LEU A 404 13.15 -12.73 -12.73
CA LEU A 404 13.38 -11.32 -12.95
C LEU A 404 12.20 -10.52 -12.38
N LEU A 405 12.49 -9.48 -11.61
CA LEU A 405 11.50 -8.52 -11.13
C LEU A 405 11.81 -7.13 -11.70
N SER A 406 10.83 -6.24 -11.76
CA SER A 406 11.04 -4.84 -12.15
C SER A 406 10.46 -3.91 -11.10
N VAL A 407 11.11 -2.77 -10.89
CA VAL A 407 10.65 -1.73 -9.96
C VAL A 407 10.99 -0.35 -10.51
N ILE A 408 10.08 0.59 -10.29
CA ILE A 408 10.32 2.02 -10.47
C ILE A 408 10.63 2.60 -9.09
N VAL A 409 11.78 3.26 -8.95
CA VAL A 409 12.17 3.99 -7.74
C VAL A 409 11.94 5.48 -8.00
N LYS A 410 11.03 6.07 -7.21
CA LYS A 410 10.77 7.51 -7.19
C LYS A 410 11.49 8.14 -5.99
N CYS A 411 12.38 9.08 -6.27
CA CYS A 411 13.07 9.88 -5.26
C CYS A 411 12.60 11.33 -5.39
N GLY A 412 12.10 11.93 -4.32
CA GLY A 412 11.56 13.30 -4.30
C GLY A 412 10.03 13.39 -4.37
N ASP A 413 9.34 12.26 -4.56
CA ASP A 413 7.88 12.21 -4.70
C ASP A 413 7.20 11.59 -3.47
N ASP A 414 6.10 12.22 -3.04
CA ASP A 414 5.23 11.68 -2.01
C ASP A 414 4.23 10.68 -2.60
N LEU A 415 4.45 9.39 -2.37
CA LEU A 415 3.59 8.32 -2.86
C LEU A 415 2.38 8.01 -1.97
N ARG A 416 2.15 8.74 -0.87
CA ARG A 416 1.03 8.47 0.04
C ARG A 416 -0.33 8.64 -0.64
N GLN A 417 -0.46 9.61 -1.56
CA GLN A 417 -1.69 9.78 -2.36
C GLN A 417 -1.87 8.65 -3.39
N GLU A 418 -0.79 8.25 -4.08
CA GLU A 418 -0.83 7.12 -5.00
C GLU A 418 -1.20 5.82 -4.26
N LEU A 419 -0.71 5.61 -3.03
CA LEU A 419 -1.08 4.48 -2.19
C LEU A 419 -2.58 4.49 -1.83
N LEU A 420 -3.14 5.66 -1.49
CA LEU A 420 -4.57 5.80 -1.25
C LEU A 420 -5.39 5.45 -2.50
N ALA A 421 -4.99 5.95 -3.67
CA ALA A 421 -5.63 5.59 -4.93
C ALA A 421 -5.56 4.08 -5.17
N TYR A 422 -4.38 3.47 -5.00
CA TYR A 422 -4.21 2.02 -5.12
C TYR A 422 -5.18 1.23 -4.25
N GLN A 423 -5.36 1.62 -2.97
CA GLN A 423 -6.31 0.94 -2.08
C GLN A 423 -7.76 1.07 -2.58
N VAL A 424 -8.18 2.25 -3.04
CA VAL A 424 -9.53 2.44 -3.61
C VAL A 424 -9.71 1.65 -4.91
N LEU A 425 -8.70 1.63 -5.78
CA LEU A 425 -8.71 0.84 -7.01
C LEU A 425 -8.88 -0.66 -6.72
N ARG A 426 -8.12 -1.21 -5.76
CA ARG A 426 -8.25 -2.60 -5.31
C ARG A 426 -9.63 -2.89 -4.71
N GLN A 427 -10.18 -1.94 -3.95
CA GLN A 427 -11.52 -2.08 -3.37
C GLN A 427 -12.61 -2.13 -4.45
N LEU A 428 -12.57 -1.22 -5.43
CA LEU A 428 -13.50 -1.21 -6.56
C LEU A 428 -13.35 -2.46 -7.43
N GLN A 429 -12.12 -2.92 -7.66
CA GLN A 429 -11.85 -4.17 -8.38
C GLN A 429 -12.56 -5.36 -7.71
N SER A 430 -12.42 -5.48 -6.38
CA SER A 430 -13.07 -6.54 -5.59
C SER A 430 -14.59 -6.43 -5.66
N ILE A 431 -15.14 -5.21 -5.57
CA ILE A 431 -16.59 -4.97 -5.68
C ILE A 431 -17.13 -5.41 -7.05
N TRP A 432 -16.48 -5.01 -8.15
CA TRP A 432 -16.94 -5.39 -9.49
C TRP A 432 -16.80 -6.89 -9.76
N GLN A 433 -15.76 -7.54 -9.22
CA GLN A 433 -15.63 -9.00 -9.26
C GLN A 433 -16.76 -9.69 -8.46
N GLN A 434 -17.07 -9.20 -7.27
CA GLN A 434 -18.15 -9.72 -6.42
C GLN A 434 -19.52 -9.58 -7.08
N GLU A 435 -19.81 -8.42 -7.68
CA GLU A 435 -21.07 -8.12 -8.37
C GLU A 435 -21.10 -8.66 -9.82
N ARG A 436 -20.05 -9.34 -10.27
CA ARG A 436 -19.90 -9.91 -11.62
C ARG A 436 -20.06 -8.89 -12.74
N VAL A 437 -19.64 -7.65 -12.49
CA VAL A 437 -19.58 -6.61 -13.52
C VAL A 437 -18.25 -6.76 -14.26
N PRO A 438 -18.25 -6.96 -15.59
CA PRO A 438 -17.03 -7.26 -16.34
C PRO A 438 -16.25 -6.00 -16.69
N LEU A 439 -16.01 -5.16 -15.68
CA LEU A 439 -15.09 -4.03 -15.73
C LEU A 439 -13.67 -4.52 -15.49
N TRP A 440 -12.72 -3.91 -16.18
CA TRP A 440 -11.32 -4.25 -16.06
C TRP A 440 -10.51 -3.07 -15.57
N ILE A 441 -9.66 -3.29 -14.56
CA ILE A 441 -8.69 -2.30 -14.07
C ILE A 441 -7.44 -3.04 -13.61
N LYS A 442 -6.28 -2.35 -13.66
CA LYS A 442 -4.99 -2.89 -13.23
C LYS A 442 -4.38 -2.05 -12.11
N PRO A 443 -4.73 -2.31 -10.83
CA PRO A 443 -4.04 -1.69 -9.71
C PRO A 443 -2.61 -2.22 -9.63
N TYR A 444 -1.62 -1.33 -9.63
CA TYR A 444 -0.20 -1.64 -9.53
C TYR A 444 0.34 -1.27 -8.15
N LYS A 445 1.22 -2.09 -7.57
CA LYS A 445 1.63 -1.92 -6.17
C LYS A 445 2.41 -0.64 -5.95
N ILE A 446 2.04 0.07 -4.88
CA ILE A 446 2.71 1.27 -4.39
C ILE A 446 3.37 0.95 -3.05
N LEU A 447 4.63 1.33 -2.92
CA LEU A 447 5.42 1.17 -1.70
C LEU A 447 5.90 2.55 -1.22
N VAL A 448 5.30 3.04 -0.13
CA VAL A 448 5.73 4.27 0.54
C VAL A 448 6.91 3.95 1.46
N MET A 449 8.04 4.62 1.26
CA MET A 449 9.25 4.44 2.09
C MET A 449 9.49 5.62 3.03
N SER A 450 9.13 6.83 2.59
CA SER A 450 9.13 8.08 3.36
C SER A 450 8.06 9.03 2.82
N SER A 451 7.99 10.25 3.34
CA SER A 451 7.13 11.32 2.83
C SER A 451 7.59 11.93 1.50
N ASP A 452 8.75 11.53 0.98
CA ASP A 452 9.41 12.06 -0.21
C ASP A 452 10.06 10.96 -1.07
N SER A 453 9.75 9.69 -0.81
CA SER A 453 10.27 8.59 -1.62
C SER A 453 9.42 7.33 -1.54
N GLY A 454 9.49 6.55 -2.61
CA GLY A 454 8.83 5.26 -2.66
C GLY A 454 9.20 4.45 -3.90
N MET A 455 8.57 3.29 -4.01
CA MET A 455 8.71 2.40 -5.15
C MET A 455 7.35 2.08 -5.75
N ILE A 456 7.33 1.84 -7.05
CA ILE A 456 6.15 1.51 -7.82
C ILE A 456 6.44 0.25 -8.63
N GLU A 457 5.50 -0.69 -8.63
CA GLU A 457 5.51 -1.80 -9.57
C GLU A 457 5.14 -1.29 -10.97
N PRO A 458 6.03 -1.39 -11.96
CA PRO A 458 5.70 -0.97 -13.32
C PRO A 458 4.69 -1.91 -13.96
N VAL A 459 3.82 -1.34 -14.78
CA VAL A 459 2.97 -2.11 -15.68
C VAL A 459 3.84 -2.60 -16.84
N LEU A 460 3.94 -3.92 -16.96
CA LEU A 460 4.73 -4.58 -18.00
C LEU A 460 3.92 -4.66 -19.31
N ASN A 461 4.60 -4.75 -20.45
CA ASN A 461 4.00 -4.88 -21.78
C ASN A 461 2.98 -3.78 -22.12
N ALA A 462 3.18 -2.58 -21.58
CA ALA A 462 2.30 -1.43 -21.80
C ALA A 462 3.11 -0.17 -22.11
N VAL A 463 2.58 0.64 -23.04
CA VAL A 463 3.19 1.89 -23.50
C VAL A 463 2.17 3.03 -23.44
N SER A 464 2.60 4.27 -23.22
CA SER A 464 1.65 5.40 -23.18
C SER A 464 1.01 5.63 -24.55
N LEU A 465 -0.24 6.09 -24.58
CA LEU A 465 -0.92 6.46 -25.82
C LEU A 465 -0.16 7.54 -26.59
N HIS A 466 0.50 8.45 -25.85
CA HIS A 466 1.41 9.42 -26.45
C HIS A 466 2.53 8.72 -27.25
N GLN A 467 3.15 7.70 -26.65
CA GLN A 467 4.24 6.97 -27.30
C GLN A 467 3.75 6.12 -28.47
N VAL A 468 2.55 5.53 -28.35
CA VAL A 468 1.89 4.82 -29.48
C VAL A 468 1.78 5.77 -30.66
N ARG A 469 1.17 6.95 -30.46
CA ARG A 469 0.99 7.96 -31.51
C ARG A 469 2.32 8.47 -32.06
N LYS A 470 3.29 8.77 -31.20
CA LYS A 470 4.63 9.27 -31.60
C LYS A 470 5.38 8.25 -32.46
N GLN A 471 5.28 6.95 -32.15
CA GLN A 471 6.02 5.91 -32.86
C GLN A 471 5.32 5.38 -34.10
N SER A 472 4.00 5.17 -34.04
CA SER A 472 3.24 4.64 -35.18
C SER A 472 2.91 5.72 -36.19
N GLN A 473 2.73 6.98 -35.75
CA GLN A 473 2.16 8.06 -36.54
C GLN A 473 0.75 7.74 -37.07
N LEU A 474 0.05 6.82 -36.42
CA LEU A 474 -1.30 6.37 -36.75
C LEU A 474 -2.33 6.94 -35.77
N SER A 475 -3.60 6.97 -36.20
CA SER A 475 -4.72 7.10 -35.27
C SER A 475 -4.78 5.88 -34.35
N LEU A 476 -5.48 6.01 -33.21
CA LEU A 476 -5.62 4.89 -32.28
C LEU A 476 -6.36 3.70 -32.93
N LEU A 477 -7.40 3.96 -33.73
CA LEU A 477 -8.12 2.91 -34.44
C LEU A 477 -7.24 2.22 -35.48
N ASP A 478 -6.47 2.97 -36.27
CA ASP A 478 -5.55 2.40 -37.26
C ASP A 478 -4.45 1.57 -36.59
N TYR A 479 -3.98 1.99 -35.41
CA TYR A 479 -3.05 1.21 -34.60
C TYR A 479 -3.67 -0.12 -34.17
N PHE A 480 -4.93 -0.12 -33.71
CA PHE A 480 -5.66 -1.36 -33.38
C PHE A 480 -5.81 -2.28 -34.58
N LEU A 481 -6.12 -1.73 -35.76
CA LEU A 481 -6.22 -2.50 -37.00
C LEU A 481 -4.87 -3.09 -37.43
N GLN A 482 -3.78 -2.35 -37.23
CA GLN A 482 -2.43 -2.82 -37.52
C GLN A 482 -1.99 -3.95 -36.57
N GLU A 483 -2.17 -3.78 -35.27
CA GLU A 483 -1.66 -4.72 -34.25
C GLU A 483 -2.55 -5.95 -34.05
N HIS A 484 -3.87 -5.80 -34.18
CA HIS A 484 -4.84 -6.86 -33.88
C HIS A 484 -5.61 -7.37 -35.13
N GLY A 485 -5.36 -6.78 -36.30
CA GLY A 485 -5.98 -7.17 -37.56
C GLY A 485 -7.27 -6.42 -37.88
N SER A 486 -7.93 -6.80 -38.99
CA SER A 486 -9.14 -6.13 -39.47
C SER A 486 -10.33 -6.27 -38.52
N PHE A 487 -11.36 -5.43 -38.68
CA PHE A 487 -12.57 -5.40 -37.85
C PHE A 487 -13.26 -6.74 -37.56
N THR A 488 -13.11 -7.75 -38.43
CA THR A 488 -13.73 -9.07 -38.28
C THR A 488 -12.82 -10.12 -37.63
N THR A 489 -11.57 -9.81 -37.30
CA THR A 489 -10.66 -10.77 -36.65
C THR A 489 -11.04 -10.93 -35.18
N GLU A 490 -10.91 -12.16 -34.67
CA GLU A 490 -11.12 -12.43 -33.24
C GLU A 490 -10.18 -11.61 -32.36
N ALA A 491 -8.94 -11.37 -32.82
CA ALA A 491 -7.96 -10.56 -32.11
C ALA A 491 -8.42 -9.09 -31.99
N PHE A 492 -8.91 -8.47 -33.07
CA PHE A 492 -9.45 -7.11 -33.02
C PHE A 492 -10.68 -7.04 -32.10
N LEU A 493 -11.63 -7.96 -32.26
CA LEU A 493 -12.87 -7.96 -31.46
C LEU A 493 -12.58 -8.15 -29.96
N THR A 494 -11.62 -9.01 -29.63
CA THR A 494 -11.14 -9.21 -28.25
C THR A 494 -10.48 -7.95 -27.71
N ALA A 495 -9.54 -7.37 -28.47
CA ALA A 495 -8.83 -6.16 -28.05
C ALA A 495 -9.77 -4.96 -27.90
N GLN A 496 -10.75 -4.80 -28.80
CA GLN A 496 -11.79 -3.78 -28.72
C GLN A 496 -12.65 -3.95 -27.47
N ARG A 497 -13.04 -5.19 -27.14
CA ARG A 497 -13.78 -5.49 -25.91
C ARG A 497 -12.97 -5.14 -24.66
N ASN A 498 -11.69 -5.52 -24.63
CA ASN A 498 -10.75 -5.21 -23.55
C ASN A 498 -10.59 -3.70 -23.38
N PHE A 499 -10.50 -2.97 -24.48
CA PHE A 499 -10.48 -1.50 -24.50
C PHE A 499 -11.75 -0.91 -23.88
N VAL A 500 -12.94 -1.39 -24.28
CA VAL A 500 -14.22 -0.92 -23.73
C VAL A 500 -14.34 -1.19 -22.22
N GLN A 501 -14.00 -2.41 -21.78
CA GLN A 501 -14.11 -2.81 -20.38
C GLN A 501 -13.15 -2.04 -19.48
N SER A 502 -11.93 -1.81 -19.95
CA SER A 502 -10.93 -1.01 -19.25
C SER A 502 -11.28 0.48 -19.25
N CYS A 503 -11.76 1.01 -20.38
CA CYS A 503 -12.20 2.39 -20.49
C CYS A 503 -13.37 2.68 -19.55
N ALA A 504 -14.40 1.84 -19.50
CA ALA A 504 -15.52 2.01 -18.58
C ALA A 504 -15.06 1.98 -17.11
N GLY A 505 -14.13 1.08 -16.76
CA GLY A 505 -13.61 0.94 -15.40
C GLY A 505 -12.84 2.18 -14.95
N TYR A 506 -11.93 2.67 -15.79
CA TYR A 506 -11.15 3.87 -15.49
C TYR A 506 -11.96 5.17 -15.60
N SER A 507 -13.01 5.24 -16.43
CA SER A 507 -13.97 6.36 -16.42
C SER A 507 -14.67 6.49 -15.07
N LEU A 508 -15.14 5.37 -14.50
CA LEU A 508 -15.74 5.36 -13.15
C LEU A 508 -14.73 5.72 -12.06
N ILE A 509 -13.49 5.23 -12.13
CA ILE A 509 -12.43 5.62 -11.20
C ILE A 509 -12.18 7.13 -11.26
N CYS A 510 -12.01 7.68 -12.46
CA CYS A 510 -11.74 9.11 -12.64
C CYS A 510 -12.88 9.96 -12.10
N TYR A 511 -14.12 9.56 -12.35
CA TYR A 511 -15.31 10.21 -11.81
C TYR A 511 -15.37 10.15 -10.28
N LEU A 512 -15.29 8.95 -9.68
CA LEU A 512 -15.42 8.73 -8.24
C LEU A 512 -14.27 9.38 -7.46
N LEU A 513 -13.03 9.19 -7.91
CA LEU A 513 -11.84 9.73 -7.25
C LEU A 513 -11.51 11.16 -7.68
N GLN A 514 -12.22 11.76 -8.64
CA GLN A 514 -11.88 13.06 -9.20
C GLN A 514 -10.41 13.14 -9.62
N VAL A 515 -9.96 12.13 -10.37
CA VAL A 515 -8.58 12.07 -10.87
C VAL A 515 -8.38 13.21 -11.86
N LYS A 516 -7.33 14.00 -11.66
CA LYS A 516 -6.95 15.13 -12.52
C LYS A 516 -5.67 14.80 -13.30
N ASP A 517 -5.25 15.72 -14.18
CA ASP A 517 -4.03 15.58 -14.98
C ASP A 517 -4.10 14.34 -15.89
N ARG A 518 -5.23 14.16 -16.60
CA ARG A 518 -5.45 13.01 -17.49
C ARG A 518 -5.10 13.38 -18.93
N HIS A 519 -3.90 12.99 -19.35
CA HIS A 519 -3.39 13.17 -20.70
C HIS A 519 -2.84 11.86 -21.30
N ASN A 520 -2.51 11.84 -22.59
CA ASN A 520 -2.07 10.63 -23.31
C ASN A 520 -0.77 10.02 -22.75
N GLY A 521 0.06 10.80 -22.06
CA GLY A 521 1.21 10.28 -21.30
C GLY A 521 0.87 9.48 -20.03
N ASN A 522 -0.31 9.71 -19.43
CA ASN A 522 -0.75 9.06 -18.18
C ASN A 522 -1.74 7.91 -18.42
N ILE A 523 -2.01 7.59 -19.69
CA ILE A 523 -2.87 6.48 -20.10
C ILE A 523 -1.99 5.53 -20.90
N LEU A 524 -1.74 4.36 -20.36
CA LEU A 524 -1.03 3.29 -21.05
C LEU A 524 -2.02 2.44 -21.86
N LEU A 525 -1.53 1.80 -22.91
CA LEU A 525 -2.18 0.75 -23.67
C LEU A 525 -1.31 -0.50 -23.57
N ASP A 526 -1.89 -1.61 -23.12
CA ASP A 526 -1.22 -2.91 -23.08
C ASP A 526 -1.34 -3.68 -24.41
N SER A 527 -0.59 -4.77 -24.54
CA SER A 527 -0.60 -5.63 -25.73
C SER A 527 -1.93 -6.37 -25.97
N GLU A 528 -2.85 -6.36 -25.01
CA GLU A 528 -4.17 -7.00 -25.09
C GLU A 528 -5.28 -6.00 -25.44
N GLY A 529 -4.96 -4.72 -25.58
CA GLY A 529 -5.90 -3.65 -25.92
C GLY A 529 -6.53 -2.94 -24.71
N HIS A 530 -6.11 -3.22 -23.48
CA HIS A 530 -6.62 -2.49 -22.31
C HIS A 530 -5.94 -1.14 -22.14
N ILE A 531 -6.71 -0.15 -21.70
CA ILE A 531 -6.14 1.09 -21.17
C ILE A 531 -5.86 0.99 -19.67
N ILE A 532 -4.74 1.57 -19.23
CA ILE A 532 -4.31 1.55 -17.83
C ILE A 532 -3.91 2.97 -17.43
N HIS A 533 -4.67 3.58 -16.52
CA HIS A 533 -4.32 4.90 -16.00
C HIS A 533 -3.20 4.78 -14.96
N ILE A 534 -2.19 5.64 -15.07
CA ILE A 534 -1.06 5.76 -14.14
C ILE A 534 -0.98 7.18 -13.57
N ASP A 535 -0.06 7.40 -12.63
CA ASP A 535 0.19 8.70 -11.97
C ASP A 535 -1.06 9.28 -11.29
N PHE A 536 -1.48 8.67 -10.18
CA PHE A 536 -2.60 9.15 -9.36
C PHE A 536 -2.19 10.24 -8.35
N GLY A 537 -1.19 11.07 -8.68
CA GLY A 537 -0.69 12.14 -7.81
C GLY A 537 -1.67 13.31 -7.61
N PHE A 538 -2.73 13.40 -8.42
CA PHE A 538 -3.77 14.41 -8.28
C PHE A 538 -5.17 13.76 -8.25
N ILE A 539 -5.67 13.54 -7.04
CA ILE A 539 -6.99 12.97 -6.78
C ILE A 539 -7.79 13.82 -5.79
N LEU A 540 -9.10 13.56 -5.75
CA LEU A 540 -10.07 14.15 -4.84
C LEU A 540 -10.13 15.68 -4.94
N SER A 541 -9.63 16.39 -3.93
CA SER A 541 -9.64 17.85 -3.88
C SER A 541 -8.36 18.47 -4.43
N SER A 542 -7.35 17.67 -4.77
CA SER A 542 -6.10 18.18 -5.33
C SER A 542 -6.24 18.47 -6.83
N SER A 543 -5.61 19.56 -7.27
CA SER A 543 -5.54 19.95 -8.69
C SER A 543 -4.12 20.36 -9.03
N PRO A 544 -3.61 20.03 -10.23
CA PRO A 544 -2.34 20.58 -10.69
C PRO A 544 -2.43 22.13 -10.75
N ARG A 545 -1.50 22.80 -10.06
CA ARG A 545 -1.27 24.25 -10.07
C ARG A 545 -2.50 25.14 -9.74
N ASN A 546 -3.52 24.64 -9.04
CA ASN A 546 -4.78 25.36 -8.75
C ASN A 546 -5.49 25.93 -9.98
N LEU A 547 -5.19 25.40 -11.18
CA LEU A 547 -5.63 26.02 -12.43
C LEU A 547 -7.13 25.83 -12.70
N GLY A 548 -7.79 24.86 -12.05
CA GLY A 548 -9.25 24.67 -12.11
C GLY A 548 -9.83 24.40 -13.51
N PHE A 549 -9.00 24.28 -14.55
CA PHE A 549 -9.44 24.19 -15.93
C PHE A 549 -10.08 22.83 -16.28
N GLU A 550 -9.72 21.75 -15.58
CA GLU A 550 -10.21 20.40 -15.91
C GLU A 550 -11.57 20.12 -15.25
N THR A 551 -12.63 20.56 -15.94
CA THR A 551 -14.04 20.41 -15.54
C THR A 551 -14.64 19.06 -15.93
N SER A 552 -14.02 18.32 -16.84
CA SER A 552 -14.49 16.99 -17.26
C SER A 552 -14.33 15.95 -16.14
N ALA A 553 -15.28 15.02 -16.05
CA ALA A 553 -15.23 13.93 -15.09
C ALA A 553 -14.15 12.88 -15.43
N PHE A 554 -13.91 12.67 -16.72
CA PHE A 554 -12.88 11.78 -17.26
C PHE A 554 -12.53 12.18 -18.70
N LYS A 555 -11.47 11.58 -19.25
CA LYS A 555 -11.05 11.80 -20.63
C LYS A 555 -11.73 10.78 -21.55
N LEU A 556 -12.50 11.27 -22.52
CA LEU A 556 -13.12 10.47 -23.57
C LEU A 556 -13.00 11.24 -24.90
N THR A 557 -12.04 10.85 -25.73
CA THR A 557 -11.75 11.53 -27.00
C THR A 557 -12.52 10.89 -28.15
N SER A 558 -12.61 11.58 -29.30
CA SER A 558 -13.16 10.99 -30.52
C SER A 558 -12.41 9.73 -30.94
N GLU A 559 -11.08 9.70 -30.80
CA GLU A 559 -10.27 8.51 -31.11
C GLU A 559 -10.68 7.30 -30.26
N PHE A 560 -11.08 7.49 -29.00
CA PHE A 560 -11.58 6.39 -28.17
C PHE A 560 -12.92 5.90 -28.67
N VAL A 561 -13.83 6.81 -29.04
CA VAL A 561 -15.14 6.49 -29.60
C VAL A 561 -15.00 5.76 -30.94
N ASP A 562 -14.04 6.14 -31.77
CA ASP A 562 -13.75 5.49 -33.06
C ASP A 562 -13.29 4.03 -32.84
N VAL A 563 -12.44 3.77 -31.85
CA VAL A 563 -12.07 2.39 -31.43
C VAL A 563 -13.30 1.61 -30.96
N MET A 564 -14.27 2.27 -30.32
CA MET A 564 -15.54 1.65 -29.89
C MET A 564 -16.57 1.49 -31.02
N GLY A 565 -16.24 1.83 -32.27
CA GLY A 565 -17.14 1.69 -33.41
C GLY A 565 -18.11 2.87 -33.62
N GLY A 566 -17.83 4.03 -33.03
CA GLY A 566 -18.64 5.24 -33.18
C GLY A 566 -19.74 5.40 -32.12
N LEU A 567 -20.44 6.54 -32.15
CA LEU A 567 -21.47 6.89 -31.17
C LEU A 567 -22.68 5.96 -31.19
N ASP A 568 -23.01 5.41 -32.35
CA ASP A 568 -24.11 4.46 -32.54
C ASP A 568 -23.60 3.01 -32.55
N GLY A 569 -22.32 2.78 -32.25
CA GLY A 569 -21.72 1.45 -32.25
C GLY A 569 -22.13 0.61 -31.04
N ASP A 570 -22.32 -0.70 -31.24
CA ASP A 570 -22.71 -1.64 -30.18
C ASP A 570 -21.76 -1.60 -28.97
N MET A 571 -20.46 -1.45 -29.23
CA MET A 571 -19.43 -1.38 -28.20
C MET A 571 -19.46 -0.06 -27.40
N PHE A 572 -19.92 1.05 -28.00
CA PHE A 572 -20.13 2.31 -27.29
C PHE A 572 -21.39 2.24 -26.40
N ILE A 573 -22.47 1.60 -26.87
CA ILE A 573 -23.64 1.30 -26.04
C ILE A 573 -23.25 0.39 -24.87
N TYR A 574 -22.46 -0.65 -25.15
CA TYR A 574 -21.93 -1.56 -24.14
C TYR A 574 -21.05 -0.83 -23.12
N TYR A 575 -20.18 0.10 -23.55
CA TYR A 575 -19.41 0.98 -22.66
C TYR A 575 -20.31 1.73 -21.66
N LYS A 576 -21.38 2.38 -22.14
CA LYS A 576 -22.33 3.09 -21.28
C LYS A 576 -23.05 2.16 -20.29
N MET A 577 -23.45 0.97 -20.76
CA MET A 577 -24.06 -0.04 -19.91
C MET A 577 -23.10 -0.52 -18.80
N LEU A 578 -21.83 -0.73 -19.13
CA LEU A 578 -20.80 -1.11 -18.14
C LEU A 578 -20.57 -0.02 -17.10
N MET A 579 -20.56 1.25 -17.51
CA MET A 579 -20.47 2.37 -16.56
C MET A 579 -21.65 2.37 -15.59
N LEU A 580 -22.88 2.17 -16.08
CA LEU A 580 -24.08 2.10 -15.24
C LEU A 580 -24.02 0.93 -14.25
N GLN A 581 -23.72 -0.29 -14.74
CA GLN A 581 -23.61 -1.48 -13.90
C GLN A 581 -22.51 -1.32 -12.84
N GLY A 582 -21.35 -0.77 -13.23
CA GLY A 582 -20.24 -0.51 -12.33
C GLY A 582 -20.56 0.53 -11.26
N LEU A 583 -21.32 1.58 -11.60
CA LEU A 583 -21.75 2.59 -10.65
C LEU A 583 -22.79 2.04 -9.66
N ILE A 584 -23.75 1.23 -10.14
CA ILE A 584 -24.71 0.53 -9.27
C ILE A 584 -23.97 -0.42 -8.31
N ALA A 585 -23.02 -1.21 -8.80
CA ALA A 585 -22.19 -2.08 -7.97
C ALA A 585 -21.41 -1.27 -6.91
N ALA A 586 -20.79 -0.16 -7.30
CA ALA A 586 -20.08 0.71 -6.36
C ALA A 586 -21.00 1.29 -5.28
N ARG A 587 -22.25 1.66 -5.61
CA ARG A 587 -23.27 2.16 -4.65
C ARG A 587 -23.60 1.14 -3.57
N LYS A 588 -23.77 -0.13 -3.92
CA LYS A 588 -24.07 -1.21 -2.96
C LYS A 588 -23.01 -1.34 -1.88
N HIS A 589 -21.76 -0.99 -2.20
CA HIS A 589 -20.59 -1.16 -1.33
C HIS A 589 -19.90 0.17 -0.97
N MET A 590 -20.62 1.30 -1.10
CA MET A 590 -20.07 2.66 -0.93
C MET A 590 -19.28 2.84 0.37
N GLU A 591 -19.81 2.32 1.49
CA GLU A 591 -19.18 2.47 2.81
C GLU A 591 -17.76 1.88 2.86
N LYS A 592 -17.48 0.77 2.14
CA LYS A 592 -16.15 0.18 2.09
C LYS A 592 -15.14 1.09 1.38
N VAL A 593 -15.58 1.82 0.36
CA VAL A 593 -14.74 2.80 -0.36
C VAL A 593 -14.56 4.07 0.47
N LEU A 594 -15.65 4.60 1.04
CA LEU A 594 -15.60 5.80 1.88
C LEU A 594 -14.69 5.61 3.08
N GLN A 595 -14.77 4.46 3.75
CA GLN A 595 -13.96 4.14 4.91
C GLN A 595 -12.46 4.30 4.67
N ILE A 596 -11.96 3.83 3.52
CA ILE A 596 -10.52 3.91 3.16
C ILE A 596 -10.09 5.39 3.14
N VAL A 597 -10.87 6.25 2.50
CA VAL A 597 -10.56 7.67 2.34
C VAL A 597 -10.77 8.46 3.64
N GLU A 598 -11.85 8.15 4.37
CA GLU A 598 -12.23 8.82 5.62
C GLU A 598 -11.17 8.61 6.71
N ILE A 599 -10.70 7.37 6.90
CA ILE A 599 -9.67 7.08 7.91
C ILE A 599 -8.33 7.73 7.54
N MET A 600 -7.98 7.73 6.25
CA MET A 600 -6.73 8.33 5.78
C MET A 600 -6.74 9.86 5.81
N GLN A 601 -7.91 10.49 5.87
CA GLN A 601 -8.04 11.94 6.04
C GLN A 601 -7.65 12.38 7.46
N GLN A 602 -7.85 11.53 8.47
CA GLN A 602 -7.62 11.88 9.87
C GLN A 602 -6.18 12.34 10.11
N GLY A 603 -6.00 13.61 10.49
CA GLY A 603 -4.69 14.19 10.77
C GLY A 603 -3.78 14.38 9.56
N SER A 604 -4.27 14.13 8.34
CA SER A 604 -3.48 14.18 7.11
C SER A 604 -3.39 15.59 6.53
N HIS A 605 -2.22 15.95 6.02
CA HIS A 605 -1.97 17.18 5.26
C HIS A 605 -1.77 16.93 3.77
N LEU A 606 -2.14 15.75 3.27
CA LEU A 606 -2.04 15.48 1.84
C LEU A 606 -2.92 16.46 1.05
N PRO A 607 -2.40 17.05 -0.04
CA PRO A 607 -3.16 17.99 -0.90
C PRO A 607 -4.53 17.50 -1.37
N CYS A 608 -4.77 16.18 -1.41
CA CYS A 608 -6.05 15.60 -1.79
C CYS A 608 -7.19 15.84 -0.77
N PHE A 609 -6.88 16.28 0.46
CA PHE A 609 -7.84 16.54 1.52
C PHE A 609 -8.04 18.03 1.79
N HIS A 610 -9.25 18.55 1.50
CA HIS A 610 -9.68 19.91 1.82
C HIS A 610 -10.82 19.87 2.87
N GLY A 611 -10.46 19.50 4.10
CA GLY A 611 -11.40 19.41 5.23
C GLY A 611 -12.59 18.49 4.95
N SER A 612 -13.72 18.72 5.63
CA SER A 612 -14.90 17.86 5.53
C SER A 612 -15.54 17.78 4.14
N SER A 613 -15.19 18.70 3.23
CA SER A 613 -15.73 18.75 1.87
C SER A 613 -15.32 17.54 1.02
N THR A 614 -14.15 16.95 1.26
CA THR A 614 -13.63 15.84 0.45
C THR A 614 -14.50 14.59 0.57
N ILE A 615 -14.83 14.18 1.81
CA ILE A 615 -15.66 12.99 2.06
C ILE A 615 -17.10 13.24 1.64
N ARG A 616 -17.63 14.43 1.93
CA ARG A 616 -18.98 14.81 1.49
C ARG A 616 -19.10 14.74 -0.04
N GLY A 617 -18.16 15.34 -0.76
CA GLY A 617 -18.14 15.32 -2.22
C GLY A 617 -17.96 13.90 -2.78
N LEU A 618 -17.12 13.08 -2.15
CA LEU A 618 -17.00 11.66 -2.53
C LEU A 618 -18.32 10.92 -2.36
N LYS A 619 -19.00 11.09 -1.23
CA LYS A 619 -20.31 10.48 -0.95
C LYS A 619 -21.39 10.95 -1.93
N GLU A 620 -21.42 12.25 -2.26
CA GLU A 620 -22.37 12.82 -3.22
C GLU A 620 -22.23 12.17 -4.61
N ARG A 621 -21.01 11.84 -5.04
CA ARG A 621 -20.75 11.17 -6.33
C ARG A 621 -21.23 9.72 -6.42
N PHE A 622 -21.63 9.10 -5.31
CA PHE A 622 -22.31 7.81 -5.36
C PHE A 622 -23.81 7.95 -5.63
N HIS A 623 -24.39 9.16 -5.48
CA HIS A 623 -25.79 9.41 -5.80
C HIS A 623 -26.77 8.43 -5.15
N MET A 624 -26.62 8.20 -3.83
CA MET A 624 -27.40 7.20 -3.10
C MET A 624 -28.92 7.42 -3.15
N SER A 625 -29.38 8.65 -3.38
CA SER A 625 -30.79 9.02 -3.49
C SER A 625 -31.40 8.80 -4.88
N LEU A 626 -30.61 8.55 -5.92
CA LEU A 626 -31.11 8.38 -7.29
C LEU A 626 -31.61 6.95 -7.55
N THR A 627 -32.65 6.81 -8.37
CA THR A 627 -33.08 5.50 -8.90
C THR A 627 -32.13 5.01 -9.99
N GLU A 628 -32.27 3.75 -10.45
CA GLU A 628 -31.44 3.22 -11.53
C GLU A 628 -31.71 3.94 -12.87
N GLU A 629 -32.95 4.33 -13.15
CA GLU A 629 -33.30 5.11 -14.34
C GLU A 629 -32.65 6.50 -14.32
N GLN A 630 -32.64 7.14 -13.14
CA GLN A 630 -31.95 8.42 -12.96
C GLN A 630 -30.43 8.28 -13.06
N LEU A 631 -29.86 7.16 -12.62
CA LEU A 631 -28.44 6.86 -12.84
C LEU A 631 -28.12 6.65 -14.32
N GLN A 632 -29.01 6.02 -15.07
CA GLN A 632 -28.82 5.86 -16.51
C GLN A 632 -28.72 7.24 -17.18
N LEU A 633 -29.61 8.17 -16.84
CA LEU A 633 -29.54 9.55 -17.32
C LEU A 633 -28.25 10.27 -16.86
N LEU A 634 -27.80 10.03 -15.64
CA LEU A 634 -26.51 10.57 -15.15
C LEU A 634 -25.34 10.04 -15.99
N VAL A 635 -25.31 8.74 -16.30
CA VAL A 635 -24.23 8.17 -17.13
C VAL A 635 -24.23 8.78 -18.52
N GLU A 636 -25.39 8.96 -19.15
CA GLU A 636 -25.49 9.65 -20.44
C GLU A 636 -24.94 11.08 -20.36
N GLN A 637 -25.32 11.84 -19.32
CA GLN A 637 -24.80 13.20 -19.10
C GLN A 637 -23.28 13.23 -18.88
N LEU A 638 -22.73 12.27 -18.13
CA LEU A 638 -21.29 12.18 -17.88
C LEU A 638 -20.52 11.87 -19.17
N VAL A 639 -21.05 10.99 -20.01
CA VAL A 639 -20.44 10.61 -21.29
C VAL A 639 -20.49 11.77 -22.27
N ASP A 640 -21.66 12.39 -22.46
CA ASP A 640 -21.83 13.56 -23.32
C ASP A 640 -20.97 14.75 -22.89
N GLY A 641 -20.93 15.03 -21.58
CA GLY A 641 -20.11 16.08 -21.00
C GLY A 641 -18.61 15.85 -21.23
N SER A 642 -18.16 14.59 -21.13
CA SER A 642 -16.75 14.23 -21.30
C SER A 642 -16.30 14.30 -22.75
N MET A 643 -17.15 13.90 -23.72
CA MET A 643 -16.83 13.99 -25.15
C MET A 643 -16.77 15.43 -25.67
N ARG A 644 -17.66 16.29 -25.19
CA ARG A 644 -17.78 17.69 -25.65
C ARG A 644 -16.88 18.66 -24.87
N SER A 645 -16.04 18.13 -24.00
CA SER A 645 -15.16 18.91 -23.14
C SER A 645 -14.12 19.69 -23.96
N ILE A 646 -14.37 20.99 -24.15
CA ILE A 646 -13.41 21.93 -24.73
C ILE A 646 -12.17 22.03 -23.83
N THR A 647 -12.35 21.91 -22.51
CA THR A 647 -11.27 21.98 -21.53
C THR A 647 -10.29 20.83 -21.67
N THR A 648 -10.75 19.63 -22.06
CA THR A 648 -9.87 18.49 -22.37
C THR A 648 -8.99 18.78 -23.60
N LYS A 649 -9.56 19.35 -24.67
CA LYS A 649 -8.79 19.74 -25.87
C LYS A 649 -7.77 20.85 -25.58
N LEU A 650 -8.16 21.83 -24.78
CA LEU A 650 -7.28 22.90 -24.31
C LEU A 650 -6.17 22.35 -23.42
N TYR A 651 -6.46 21.36 -22.59
CA TYR A 651 -5.47 20.73 -21.72
C TYR A 651 -4.50 19.83 -22.50
N ASP A 652 -4.97 19.10 -23.51
CA ASP A 652 -4.08 18.37 -24.41
C ASP A 652 -3.19 19.33 -25.20
N SER A 653 -3.71 20.47 -25.66
CA SER A 653 -2.90 21.54 -26.27
C SER A 653 -1.90 22.13 -25.27
N PHE A 654 -2.36 22.36 -24.04
CA PHE A 654 -1.62 22.41 -22.77
C PHE A 654 -0.31 21.62 -22.78
N GLN A 655 -0.53 20.32 -22.69
CA GLN A 655 0.47 19.29 -22.50
C GLN A 655 1.34 19.10 -23.73
N TYR A 656 0.79 19.32 -24.93
CA TYR A 656 1.55 19.35 -26.17
C TYR A 656 2.56 20.50 -26.18
N VAL A 657 2.12 21.71 -25.85
CA VAL A 657 2.98 22.91 -25.86
C VAL A 657 4.03 22.86 -24.75
N THR A 658 3.66 22.39 -23.55
CA THR A 658 4.55 22.41 -22.38
C THR A 658 5.44 21.19 -22.26
N ASN A 659 4.94 20.01 -22.62
CA ASN A 659 5.60 18.73 -22.36
C ASN A 659 5.76 17.87 -23.64
N GLY A 660 5.38 18.38 -24.81
CA GLY A 660 5.45 17.64 -26.08
C GLY A 660 4.47 16.46 -26.19
N ILE A 661 3.49 16.36 -25.29
CA ILE A 661 2.56 15.22 -25.23
C ILE A 661 1.45 15.40 -26.28
N MET A 662 1.58 14.65 -27.38
CA MET A 662 0.59 14.49 -28.46
C MET A 662 -0.65 13.68 -28.06
#